data_AF-A0A061GTA0-F1
#
_entry.id   AF-A0A061GTA0-F1
#
_cell.length_a   1.000
_cell.length_b   1.000
_cell.length_c   1.000
_cell.angle_alpha   90.00
_cell.angle_beta   90.00
_cell.angle_gamma   90.00
#
_symmetry.space_group_name_H-M   'P 1'
#
loop_
_entity.id
_entity.type
_entity.pdbx_description
1 polymer ?
#
loop_
_entity_poly.entity_id
_entity_poly.type
_entity_poly.pdbx_seq_one_letter_code
_entity_poly.pdbx_strand_id
1 'polypeptide(L)'
;MACRKNLREWRHTVELLHTHPSEIAGMGGYVFPLLKFSYDNLNEASAQNCFLYCSLFPEAYNIRIDELIDLWIGEGFLDGADPCGQGEYIVGTLKLAYLLESDESKQCVRMHDIVRHMALWLARDQGKNKNKVLVAKSGRITDQELTKWEEANWISLFGGSSRVKIDYSPSCHYLSTLLLRDAQLESFPKGFFDSMPALKVLDLSGNRGLVELPSNIGNVTTLRYLNLSLTSIAKLPTGLGNLRNLRCLLLDYTVNLKWIPKELISNLLCLQVYSKINGVTEDFLSVKVPPSAAEIAFLEVLECLGDIKKIGITLLCAPSFEKILRSCTLRSCIRKLTFIECTCLISIYFTEELSNLERLEIFHCSSLKQFKVSEGCKLCNLSKVYIGVCPLLLNLNCLAYVRNLEILTIVDCKSLKEVTSETMAFPGLKTISLTRLKNLKSICPSPSCFPSLLEIEVSKCPSLRQLPFDVESANFLQKIRGETEWWDGLVWDDEAVKDACLLKFISTPFELLQIKKDDAFPKTSSFKDGVQIVSQTEAETPPPAKLSKTDTYNQLNLEDTEALEYHNSRKEMMKKGKGTLRPNLKLFLPSPADISFPKFPTKSGSFKDGDLLVNKDGVRIVSQSEPEARPPIKPSEADMDNQLNLEDIDAIKVISNGNGRIVQLVQHKWTGQFFALKIIQMNIEESARKQIAIELKINQSSQCPYVVVCYQSFYTNGAISIILEYMDGGSLADFLKKVKSIPEPYLAAICKQVLKGLMYLHHEKHIIHRDLKPSKLLINHRGEVKITDFHVSAILASPSERANTFVGTYTCMSPERIVGASYGIKADIWSLGLVLLECATGKFPYTPPEQAEGWTNLYELMERIVEESPPCAPSEQFSPEFCSFISACLQKDPKERKSARELLVHSFLNMYDDLDVDLSSYFSNAKSPLESL
;
A
#
# COMPACT_ATOMS: atom_id res chain seq x y z
N MET A 1 -1.57 -20.70 -31.89
CA MET A 1 -3.05 -20.79 -31.99
C MET A 1 -3.57 -20.57 -33.42
N ALA A 2 -3.03 -19.62 -34.20
CA ALA A 2 -3.50 -19.23 -35.54
C ALA A 2 -3.61 -20.36 -36.62
N CYS A 3 -3.22 -21.60 -36.32
CA CYS A 3 -3.21 -22.72 -37.27
C CYS A 3 -4.51 -23.56 -37.26
N ARG A 4 -5.45 -23.33 -36.34
CA ARG A 4 -6.70 -24.11 -36.23
C ARG A 4 -7.72 -23.65 -37.26
N LYS A 5 -8.34 -24.59 -37.99
CA LYS A 5 -9.16 -24.29 -39.17
C LYS A 5 -10.68 -24.45 -38.96
N ASN A 6 -11.13 -24.97 -37.82
CA ASN A 6 -12.56 -25.12 -37.54
C ASN A 6 -12.91 -24.94 -36.05
N LEU A 7 -14.22 -24.76 -35.78
CA LEU A 7 -14.74 -24.49 -34.44
C LEU A 7 -14.50 -25.62 -33.41
N ARG A 8 -14.40 -26.88 -33.87
CA ARG A 8 -14.14 -28.03 -32.96
C ARG A 8 -12.69 -28.06 -32.52
N GLU A 9 -11.75 -27.88 -33.45
CA GLU A 9 -10.33 -27.67 -33.13
C GLU A 9 -10.10 -26.48 -32.20
N TRP A 10 -10.83 -25.37 -32.42
CA TRP A 10 -10.76 -24.19 -31.56
C TRP A 10 -11.26 -24.48 -30.15
N ARG A 11 -12.47 -25.06 -30.00
CA ARG A 11 -13.02 -25.46 -28.70
C ARG A 11 -12.10 -26.43 -27.96
N HIS A 12 -11.60 -27.46 -28.63
CA HIS A 12 -10.66 -28.41 -28.04
C HIS A 12 -9.30 -27.76 -27.67
N THR A 13 -8.84 -26.76 -28.42
CA THR A 13 -7.62 -26.00 -28.05
C THR A 13 -7.85 -25.08 -26.85
N VAL A 14 -9.07 -24.55 -26.67
CA VAL A 14 -9.47 -23.79 -25.47
C VAL A 14 -9.63 -24.71 -24.26
N GLU A 15 -10.21 -25.89 -24.45
CA GLU A 15 -10.30 -26.94 -23.43
C GLU A 15 -8.90 -27.42 -22.98
N LEU A 16 -7.96 -27.57 -23.92
CA LEU A 16 -6.54 -27.79 -23.62
C LEU A 16 -5.87 -26.61 -22.89
N LEU A 17 -6.26 -25.37 -23.17
CA LEU A 17 -5.73 -24.19 -22.45
C LEU A 17 -6.13 -24.20 -20.97
N HIS A 18 -7.39 -24.54 -20.66
CA HIS A 18 -7.87 -24.57 -19.27
C HIS A 18 -7.49 -25.84 -18.50
N THR A 19 -7.05 -26.91 -19.18
CA THR A 19 -6.74 -28.20 -18.52
C THR A 19 -5.26 -28.58 -18.56
N HIS A 20 -4.62 -28.49 -19.74
CA HIS A 20 -3.24 -28.96 -19.97
C HIS A 20 -2.43 -27.97 -20.84
N PRO A 21 -2.31 -26.68 -20.44
CA PRO A 21 -1.72 -25.62 -21.27
C PRO A 21 -0.27 -25.90 -21.66
N SER A 22 0.51 -26.61 -20.83
CA SER A 22 1.88 -27.03 -21.14
C SER A 22 2.00 -28.01 -22.32
N GLU A 23 0.93 -28.75 -22.62
CA GLU A 23 0.88 -29.76 -23.70
C GLU A 23 0.54 -29.12 -25.06
N ILE A 24 0.18 -27.84 -25.08
CA ILE A 24 -0.01 -27.08 -26.30
C ILE A 24 1.35 -26.76 -26.92
N ALA A 25 1.56 -27.25 -28.15
CA ALA A 25 2.75 -26.96 -28.94
C ALA A 25 3.04 -25.44 -28.98
N GLY A 26 4.19 -25.05 -28.42
CA GLY A 26 4.60 -23.66 -28.23
C GLY A 26 4.66 -23.21 -26.76
N MET A 27 3.75 -23.67 -25.89
CA MET A 27 3.64 -23.16 -24.52
C MET A 27 4.85 -23.52 -23.65
N GLY A 28 5.06 -24.81 -23.35
CA GLY A 28 6.17 -25.25 -22.49
C GLY A 28 7.56 -25.04 -23.11
N GLY A 29 7.66 -24.96 -24.45
CA GLY A 29 8.94 -24.83 -25.16
C GLY A 29 9.37 -23.40 -25.51
N TYR A 30 8.45 -22.43 -25.54
CA TYR A 30 8.75 -21.06 -25.97
C TYR A 30 8.08 -20.00 -25.08
N VAL A 31 6.78 -20.12 -24.81
CA VAL A 31 6.04 -19.08 -24.04
C VAL A 31 6.42 -19.09 -22.56
N PHE A 32 6.41 -20.25 -21.89
CA PHE A 32 6.77 -20.34 -20.48
C PHE A 32 8.24 -20.00 -20.23
N PRO A 33 9.23 -20.42 -21.05
CA PRO A 33 10.61 -19.94 -20.93
C PRO A 33 10.79 -18.42 -21.04
N LEU A 34 9.98 -17.72 -21.85
CA LEU A 34 10.02 -16.26 -21.93
C LEU A 34 9.43 -15.59 -20.68
N LEU A 35 8.26 -16.05 -20.22
CA LEU A 35 7.62 -15.53 -18.99
C LEU A 35 8.42 -15.86 -17.72
N LYS A 36 9.16 -16.98 -17.73
CA LYS A 36 10.04 -17.43 -16.64
C LYS A 36 11.14 -16.40 -16.33
N PHE A 37 11.49 -15.51 -17.26
CA PHE A 37 12.42 -14.41 -17.01
C PHE A 37 12.02 -13.55 -15.80
N SER A 38 10.73 -13.20 -15.64
CA SER A 38 10.27 -12.44 -14.46
C SER A 38 10.38 -13.21 -13.15
N TYR A 39 10.36 -14.55 -13.19
CA TYR A 39 10.52 -15.44 -12.05
C TYR A 39 12.00 -15.69 -11.70
N ASP A 40 12.86 -15.80 -12.72
CA ASP A 40 14.30 -16.02 -12.56
C ASP A 40 15.01 -14.79 -11.98
N ASN A 41 14.48 -13.58 -12.23
CA ASN A 41 14.97 -12.33 -11.64
C ASN A 41 14.38 -12.03 -10.25
N LEU A 42 13.71 -12.99 -9.59
CA LEU A 42 13.32 -12.84 -8.18
C LEU A 42 14.53 -13.12 -7.28
N ASN A 43 15.05 -12.06 -6.65
CA ASN A 43 16.30 -12.06 -5.87
C ASN A 43 16.36 -13.03 -4.67
N GLU A 44 15.24 -13.64 -4.26
CA GLU A 44 15.17 -14.55 -3.10
C GLU A 44 14.38 -15.83 -3.41
N ALA A 45 14.88 -16.97 -2.93
CA ALA A 45 14.18 -18.25 -3.00
C ALA A 45 12.82 -18.23 -2.26
N SER A 46 12.68 -17.44 -1.17
CA SER A 46 11.37 -17.24 -0.52
C SER A 46 10.38 -16.55 -1.45
N ALA A 47 10.78 -15.50 -2.18
CA ALA A 47 9.91 -14.83 -3.15
C ALA A 47 9.49 -15.77 -4.29
N GLN A 48 10.40 -16.62 -4.77
CA GLN A 48 10.10 -17.66 -5.76
C GLN A 48 9.10 -18.70 -5.23
N ASN A 49 9.30 -19.24 -4.02
CA ASN A 49 8.37 -20.21 -3.41
C ASN A 49 6.99 -19.60 -3.16
N CYS A 50 6.95 -18.37 -2.63
CA CYS A 50 5.73 -17.59 -2.42
C CYS A 50 4.94 -17.39 -3.74
N PHE A 51 5.62 -17.08 -4.85
CA PHE A 51 4.99 -17.00 -6.17
C PHE A 51 4.41 -18.34 -6.64
N LEU A 52 5.18 -19.43 -6.55
CA LEU A 52 4.71 -20.76 -6.96
C LEU A 52 3.47 -21.19 -6.14
N TYR A 53 3.45 -20.83 -4.85
CA TYR A 53 2.34 -21.12 -3.95
C TYR A 53 1.03 -20.41 -4.33
N CYS A 54 1.09 -19.19 -4.87
CA CYS A 54 -0.10 -18.50 -5.39
C CYS A 54 -0.85 -19.28 -6.48
N SER A 55 -0.17 -20.22 -7.17
CA SER A 55 -0.79 -21.04 -8.22
C SER A 55 -1.80 -22.07 -7.72
N LEU A 56 -1.83 -22.31 -6.40
CA LEU A 56 -2.81 -23.17 -5.73
C LEU A 56 -4.24 -22.60 -5.77
N PHE A 57 -4.40 -21.29 -5.93
CA PHE A 57 -5.71 -20.66 -6.02
C PHE A 57 -6.33 -20.85 -7.43
N PRO A 58 -7.66 -20.75 -7.60
CA PRO A 58 -8.31 -20.85 -8.91
C PRO A 58 -7.96 -19.72 -9.88
N GLU A 59 -8.26 -19.94 -11.17
CA GLU A 59 -8.23 -18.91 -12.22
C GLU A 59 -9.14 -17.73 -11.86
N ALA A 60 -8.66 -16.51 -12.13
CA ALA A 60 -9.28 -15.24 -11.75
C ALA A 60 -9.67 -15.04 -10.25
N TYR A 61 -9.21 -15.87 -9.31
CA TYR A 61 -9.54 -15.75 -7.88
C TYR A 61 -8.84 -14.56 -7.20
N ASN A 62 -9.58 -13.75 -6.46
CA ASN A 62 -9.05 -12.65 -5.64
C ASN A 62 -8.60 -13.18 -4.27
N ILE A 63 -7.29 -13.28 -4.07
CA ILE A 63 -6.66 -13.74 -2.84
C ILE A 63 -6.42 -12.53 -1.92
N ARG A 64 -6.90 -12.56 -0.68
CA ARG A 64 -6.63 -11.47 0.29
C ARG A 64 -5.17 -11.53 0.75
N ILE A 65 -4.52 -10.37 0.86
CA ILE A 65 -3.06 -10.28 1.12
C ILE A 65 -2.70 -10.80 2.53
N ASP A 66 -3.52 -10.52 3.54
CA ASP A 66 -3.34 -11.01 4.92
C ASP A 66 -3.32 -12.55 4.98
N GLU A 67 -4.26 -13.17 4.26
CA GLU A 67 -4.46 -14.61 4.19
C GLU A 67 -3.32 -15.32 3.45
N LEU A 68 -2.86 -14.73 2.34
CA LEU A 68 -1.74 -15.25 1.56
C LEU A 68 -0.44 -15.26 2.37
N ILE A 69 -0.19 -14.20 3.15
CA ILE A 69 0.96 -14.10 4.04
C ILE A 69 0.85 -15.12 5.19
N ASP A 70 -0.31 -15.26 5.83
CA ASP A 70 -0.50 -16.25 6.90
C ASP A 70 -0.33 -17.70 6.41
N LEU A 71 -0.69 -18.00 5.15
CA LEU A 71 -0.41 -19.29 4.50
C LEU A 71 1.09 -19.50 4.21
N TRP A 72 1.81 -18.47 3.75
CA TRP A 72 3.26 -18.55 3.52
C TRP A 72 4.07 -18.73 4.82
N ILE A 73 3.60 -18.13 5.92
CA ILE A 73 4.09 -18.38 7.29
C ILE A 73 3.79 -19.82 7.72
N GLY A 74 2.61 -20.33 7.35
CA GLY A 74 2.21 -21.73 7.51
C GLY A 74 3.17 -22.71 6.82
N GLU A 75 3.48 -22.51 5.54
CA GLU A 75 4.45 -23.36 4.82
C GLU A 75 5.89 -23.21 5.33
N GLY A 76 6.23 -22.08 5.97
CA GLY A 76 7.58 -21.77 6.41
C GLY A 76 8.48 -21.14 5.34
N PHE A 77 7.90 -20.45 4.35
CA PHE A 77 8.69 -19.60 3.44
C PHE A 77 9.15 -18.31 4.13
N LEU A 78 8.44 -17.91 5.21
CA LEU A 78 8.62 -16.70 5.99
C LEU A 78 8.81 -17.08 7.47
N ASP A 79 10.02 -17.52 7.84
CA ASP A 79 10.42 -17.86 9.23
C ASP A 79 11.36 -16.78 9.85
N GLY A 80 11.38 -15.56 9.28
CA GLY A 80 12.17 -14.42 9.76
C GLY A 80 11.63 -13.74 11.02
N ALA A 81 12.30 -12.67 11.49
CA ALA A 81 11.90 -11.92 12.69
C ALA A 81 10.55 -11.18 12.53
N ASP A 82 10.32 -10.59 11.36
CA ASP A 82 9.01 -10.09 10.93
C ASP A 82 8.56 -10.77 9.62
N PRO A 83 7.85 -11.91 9.73
CA PRO A 83 7.27 -12.58 8.57
C PRO A 83 6.16 -11.79 7.87
N CYS A 84 5.50 -10.86 8.58
CA CYS A 84 4.41 -10.06 8.00
C CYS A 84 4.98 -8.99 7.05
N GLY A 85 5.94 -8.19 7.52
CA GLY A 85 6.66 -7.21 6.68
C GLY A 85 7.43 -7.87 5.53
N GLN A 86 8.02 -9.06 5.75
CA GLN A 86 8.64 -9.84 4.66
C GLN A 86 7.60 -10.30 3.63
N GLY A 87 6.43 -10.76 4.06
CA GLY A 87 5.32 -11.14 3.19
C GLY A 87 4.79 -9.97 2.36
N GLU A 88 4.56 -8.81 2.98
CA GLU A 88 4.14 -7.58 2.28
C GLU A 88 5.17 -7.10 1.25
N TYR A 89 6.46 -7.18 1.60
CA TYR A 89 7.56 -6.88 0.68
C TYR A 89 7.58 -7.83 -0.53
N ILE A 90 7.37 -9.13 -0.32
CA ILE A 90 7.29 -10.13 -1.39
C ILE A 90 6.06 -9.89 -2.27
N VAL A 91 4.87 -9.62 -1.70
CA VAL A 91 3.68 -9.24 -2.49
C VAL A 91 3.97 -8.01 -3.35
N GLY A 92 4.63 -6.99 -2.80
CA GLY A 92 5.07 -5.81 -3.57
C GLY A 92 6.01 -6.16 -4.73
N THR A 93 6.99 -7.03 -4.48
CA THR A 93 7.96 -7.49 -5.48
C THR A 93 7.28 -8.28 -6.61
N LEU A 94 6.34 -9.17 -6.27
CA LEU A 94 5.59 -9.95 -7.28
C LEU A 94 4.64 -9.07 -8.11
N LYS A 95 4.08 -7.99 -7.53
CA LYS A 95 3.33 -6.97 -8.29
C LYS A 95 4.24 -6.22 -9.27
N LEU A 96 5.42 -5.79 -8.83
CA LEU A 96 6.40 -5.08 -9.68
C LEU A 96 6.97 -5.96 -10.81
N ALA A 97 7.11 -7.27 -10.59
CA ALA A 97 7.54 -8.24 -11.61
C ALA A 97 6.44 -8.61 -12.63
N TYR A 98 5.25 -8.00 -12.56
CA TYR A 98 4.04 -8.37 -13.31
C TYR A 98 3.61 -9.84 -13.12
N LEU A 99 3.95 -10.43 -11.96
CA LEU A 99 3.60 -11.80 -11.59
C LEU A 99 2.29 -11.89 -10.79
N LEU A 100 1.85 -10.78 -10.18
CA LEU A 100 0.55 -10.62 -9.53
C LEU A 100 -0.09 -9.28 -9.92
N GLU A 101 -1.40 -9.30 -10.15
CA GLU A 101 -2.24 -8.11 -10.33
C GLU A 101 -2.90 -7.73 -8.99
N SER A 102 -3.38 -6.47 -8.87
CA SER A 102 -4.17 -6.01 -7.71
C SER A 102 -5.63 -5.82 -8.11
N ASP A 103 -6.54 -5.97 -7.16
CA ASP A 103 -7.95 -5.58 -7.32
C ASP A 103 -8.15 -4.08 -7.02
N GLU A 104 -9.38 -3.58 -7.21
CA GLU A 104 -9.76 -2.18 -6.93
C GLU A 104 -9.59 -1.79 -5.46
N SER A 105 -9.81 -2.72 -4.52
CA SER A 105 -9.59 -2.46 -3.08
C SER A 105 -8.12 -2.41 -2.69
N LYS A 106 -7.22 -2.94 -3.54
CA LYS A 106 -5.78 -3.16 -3.31
C LYS A 106 -5.45 -4.12 -2.16
N GLN A 107 -6.45 -4.58 -1.40
CA GLN A 107 -6.33 -5.53 -0.30
C GLN A 107 -6.27 -6.99 -0.81
N CYS A 108 -6.58 -7.22 -2.09
CA CYS A 108 -6.42 -8.52 -2.74
C CYS A 108 -5.32 -8.50 -3.82
N VAL A 109 -4.93 -9.70 -4.23
CA VAL A 109 -4.12 -10.00 -5.40
C VAL A 109 -4.74 -11.13 -6.21
N ARG A 110 -4.51 -11.12 -7.52
CA ARG A 110 -4.86 -12.22 -8.42
C ARG A 110 -3.70 -12.52 -9.34
N MET A 111 -3.63 -13.76 -9.83
CA MET A 111 -2.62 -14.16 -10.82
C MET A 111 -3.28 -14.27 -12.19
N HIS A 112 -2.70 -13.64 -13.21
CA HIS A 112 -3.17 -13.79 -14.59
C HIS A 112 -3.05 -15.25 -15.04
N ASP A 113 -4.06 -15.79 -15.72
CA ASP A 113 -4.18 -17.25 -15.92
C ASP A 113 -2.96 -17.88 -16.61
N ILE A 114 -2.37 -17.22 -17.61
CA ILE A 114 -1.14 -17.68 -18.28
C ILE A 114 0.07 -17.70 -17.32
N VAL A 115 0.18 -16.72 -16.42
CA VAL A 115 1.24 -16.67 -15.39
C VAL A 115 1.03 -17.78 -14.37
N ARG A 116 -0.23 -18.05 -14.00
CA ARG A 116 -0.63 -19.18 -13.15
C ARG A 116 -0.32 -20.53 -13.80
N HIS A 117 -0.53 -20.67 -15.10
CA HIS A 117 -0.15 -21.88 -15.85
C HIS A 117 1.36 -22.10 -15.88
N MET A 118 2.15 -21.03 -16.04
CA MET A 118 3.61 -21.09 -15.90
C MET A 118 4.03 -21.47 -14.48
N ALA A 119 3.42 -20.88 -13.45
CA ALA A 119 3.71 -21.19 -12.05
C ALA A 119 3.44 -22.67 -11.71
N LEU A 120 2.30 -23.21 -12.15
CA LEU A 120 1.99 -24.65 -12.03
C LEU A 120 3.02 -25.51 -12.77
N TRP A 121 3.45 -25.11 -13.98
CA TRP A 121 4.46 -25.83 -14.76
C TRP A 121 5.83 -25.84 -14.06
N LEU A 122 6.26 -24.71 -13.49
CA LEU A 122 7.49 -24.60 -12.69
C LEU A 122 7.42 -25.47 -11.43
N ALA A 123 6.34 -25.37 -10.65
CA ALA A 123 6.17 -26.14 -9.41
C ALA A 123 6.07 -27.65 -9.64
N ARG A 124 5.62 -28.08 -10.83
CA ARG A 124 5.60 -29.47 -11.32
C ARG A 124 6.93 -29.92 -11.96
N ASP A 125 8.05 -29.34 -11.54
CA ASP A 125 9.40 -29.60 -12.04
C ASP A 125 9.52 -29.45 -13.56
N GLN A 126 9.06 -28.31 -14.09
CA GLN A 126 8.95 -28.02 -15.53
C GLN A 126 8.07 -29.05 -16.27
N GLY A 127 7.00 -29.49 -15.61
CA GLY A 127 6.04 -30.49 -16.10
C GLY A 127 6.50 -31.95 -16.00
N LYS A 128 7.69 -32.23 -15.44
CA LYS A 128 8.21 -33.60 -15.27
C LYS A 128 7.46 -34.41 -14.22
N ASN A 129 6.98 -33.77 -13.15
CA ASN A 129 6.15 -34.40 -12.13
C ASN A 129 4.78 -33.70 -12.09
N LYS A 130 3.79 -34.25 -12.80
CA LYS A 130 2.43 -33.69 -12.89
C LYS A 130 1.66 -33.75 -11.57
N ASN A 131 1.95 -34.74 -10.71
CA ASN A 131 1.19 -34.99 -9.48
C ASN A 131 1.70 -34.18 -8.27
N LYS A 132 2.97 -33.73 -8.30
CA LYS A 132 3.62 -32.89 -7.27
C LYS A 132 2.75 -31.73 -6.75
N VAL A 133 1.96 -31.11 -7.62
CA VAL A 133 1.00 -30.08 -7.27
C VAL A 133 -0.35 -30.40 -7.91
N LEU A 134 -1.38 -30.65 -7.10
CA LEU A 134 -2.74 -30.92 -7.56
C LEU A 134 -3.62 -29.70 -7.28
N VAL A 135 -4.20 -29.11 -8.34
CA VAL A 135 -5.16 -28.01 -8.23
C VAL A 135 -6.36 -28.28 -9.12
N ALA A 136 -7.56 -28.30 -8.55
CA ALA A 136 -8.81 -28.46 -9.30
C ALA A 136 -9.98 -27.68 -8.67
N LYS A 137 -10.98 -27.37 -9.49
CA LYS A 137 -12.31 -26.97 -8.99
C LYS A 137 -12.96 -28.22 -8.38
N SER A 138 -13.52 -28.13 -7.18
CA SER A 138 -13.88 -29.34 -6.44
C SER A 138 -15.10 -30.05 -7.06
N GLY A 139 -15.02 -31.38 -7.08
CA GLY A 139 -15.99 -32.26 -7.72
C GLY A 139 -15.94 -33.63 -7.06
N ARG A 140 -16.61 -34.63 -7.65
CA ARG A 140 -16.53 -36.00 -7.15
C ARG A 140 -15.13 -36.58 -7.40
N ILE A 141 -14.27 -36.51 -6.39
CA ILE A 141 -12.96 -37.17 -6.37
C ILE A 141 -13.18 -38.67 -6.59
N THR A 142 -12.44 -39.23 -7.54
CA THR A 142 -12.39 -40.67 -7.83
C THR A 142 -11.22 -41.34 -7.10
N ASP A 143 -11.26 -42.66 -6.94
CA ASP A 143 -10.13 -43.41 -6.35
C ASP A 143 -8.83 -43.19 -7.14
N GLN A 144 -8.92 -43.02 -8.46
CA GLN A 144 -7.81 -42.67 -9.36
C GLN A 144 -7.29 -41.23 -9.22
N GLU A 145 -7.95 -40.39 -8.41
CA GLU A 145 -7.47 -39.07 -8.03
C GLU A 145 -6.91 -39.06 -6.61
N LEU A 146 -7.46 -39.87 -5.69
CA LEU A 146 -6.89 -40.08 -4.37
C LEU A 146 -5.50 -40.75 -4.43
N THR A 147 -5.25 -41.67 -5.35
CA THR A 147 -3.89 -42.25 -5.54
C THR A 147 -2.85 -41.21 -5.97
N LYS A 148 -3.24 -40.13 -6.67
CA LYS A 148 -2.31 -39.06 -7.06
C LYS A 148 -1.84 -38.22 -5.86
N TRP A 149 -2.54 -38.29 -4.72
CA TRP A 149 -2.20 -37.52 -3.52
C TRP A 149 -0.91 -38.04 -2.86
N GLU A 150 -0.56 -39.30 -3.08
CA GLU A 150 0.62 -39.95 -2.49
C GLU A 150 1.94 -39.36 -3.04
N GLU A 151 1.90 -38.83 -4.26
CA GLU A 151 3.01 -38.13 -4.93
C GLU A 151 3.00 -36.60 -4.74
N ALA A 152 2.01 -36.04 -4.04
CA ALA A 152 1.75 -34.60 -4.02
C ALA A 152 2.43 -33.87 -2.82
N ASN A 153 3.07 -32.74 -3.11
CA ASN A 153 3.57 -31.80 -2.09
C ASN A 153 2.49 -30.79 -1.67
N TRP A 154 1.67 -30.33 -2.61
CA TRP A 154 0.57 -29.39 -2.37
C TRP A 154 -0.71 -29.84 -3.08
N ILE A 155 -1.83 -29.81 -2.36
CA ILE A 155 -3.17 -30.14 -2.88
C ILE A 155 -4.11 -28.97 -2.60
N SER A 156 -4.85 -28.56 -3.63
CA SER A 156 -5.83 -27.48 -3.54
C SER A 156 -7.11 -27.82 -4.31
N LEU A 157 -8.23 -27.89 -3.58
CA LEU A 157 -9.56 -28.11 -4.11
C LEU A 157 -10.49 -27.01 -3.62
N PHE A 158 -11.05 -26.24 -4.55
CA PHE A 158 -11.89 -25.07 -4.27
C PHE A 158 -13.27 -25.19 -4.93
N GLY A 159 -14.34 -24.93 -4.17
CA GLY A 159 -15.69 -24.56 -4.65
C GLY A 159 -16.37 -25.57 -5.59
N GLY A 160 -17.23 -26.42 -5.05
CA GLY A 160 -17.77 -27.57 -5.79
C GLY A 160 -19.29 -27.65 -5.86
N SER A 161 -19.79 -28.13 -7.01
CA SER A 161 -21.21 -28.44 -7.22
C SER A 161 -21.63 -29.80 -6.63
N SER A 162 -20.66 -30.62 -6.19
CA SER A 162 -20.89 -31.98 -5.69
C SER A 162 -20.01 -32.27 -4.47
N ARG A 163 -20.60 -32.91 -3.46
CA ARG A 163 -19.94 -33.41 -2.26
C ARG A 163 -18.63 -34.16 -2.53
N VAL A 164 -17.53 -33.65 -1.98
CA VAL A 164 -16.29 -34.42 -1.80
C VAL A 164 -16.52 -35.50 -0.73
N LYS A 165 -16.06 -36.72 -1.04
CA LYS A 165 -16.00 -37.84 -0.11
C LYS A 165 -14.61 -38.46 -0.22
N ILE A 166 -13.99 -38.73 0.91
CA ILE A 166 -12.66 -39.34 1.00
C ILE A 166 -12.85 -40.73 1.60
N ASP A 167 -12.85 -41.75 0.75
CA ASP A 167 -13.27 -43.11 1.12
C ASP A 167 -12.18 -43.94 1.80
N TYR A 168 -10.91 -43.58 1.62
CA TYR A 168 -9.76 -44.19 2.31
C TYR A 168 -8.69 -43.13 2.61
N SER A 169 -7.67 -43.50 3.39
CA SER A 169 -6.52 -42.63 3.70
C SER A 169 -5.36 -42.90 2.74
N PRO A 170 -5.06 -42.03 1.76
CA PRO A 170 -3.88 -42.15 0.90
C PRO A 170 -2.59 -41.84 1.68
N SER A 171 -1.49 -42.49 1.30
CA SER A 171 -0.19 -42.41 2.00
C SER A 171 0.65 -41.18 1.58
N CYS A 172 0.18 -40.00 1.98
CA CYS A 172 0.72 -38.72 1.52
C CYS A 172 1.96 -38.25 2.31
N HIS A 173 3.06 -39.00 2.22
CA HIS A 173 4.30 -38.74 2.98
C HIS A 173 4.96 -37.38 2.72
N TYR A 174 4.75 -36.76 1.54
CA TYR A 174 5.38 -35.51 1.13
C TYR A 174 4.47 -34.27 1.20
N LEU A 175 3.21 -34.46 1.59
CA LEU A 175 2.18 -33.43 1.54
C LEU A 175 2.38 -32.38 2.62
N SER A 176 2.75 -31.16 2.22
CA SER A 176 2.96 -30.00 3.10
C SER A 176 1.70 -29.13 3.20
N THR A 177 0.92 -29.02 2.13
CA THR A 177 -0.32 -28.21 2.07
C THR A 177 -1.51 -29.00 1.58
N LEU A 178 -2.63 -28.92 2.33
CA LEU A 178 -3.94 -29.43 1.94
C LEU A 178 -5.00 -28.33 2.10
N LEU A 179 -5.43 -27.72 0.99
CA LEU A 179 -6.55 -26.79 0.93
C LEU A 179 -7.78 -27.51 0.36
N LEU A 180 -8.84 -27.63 1.16
CA LEU A 180 -10.13 -28.22 0.79
C LEU A 180 -11.23 -27.20 1.07
N ARG A 181 -11.33 -26.14 0.26
CA ARG A 181 -12.26 -25.01 0.50
C ARG A 181 -13.58 -25.16 -0.23
N ASP A 182 -14.69 -24.90 0.47
CA ASP A 182 -16.06 -24.98 -0.05
C ASP A 182 -16.32 -26.30 -0.83
N ALA A 183 -15.72 -27.39 -0.35
CA ALA A 183 -15.71 -28.71 -0.97
C ALA A 183 -16.91 -29.58 -0.56
N GLN A 184 -17.82 -29.03 0.25
CA GLN A 184 -18.95 -29.72 0.88
C GLN A 184 -18.52 -30.98 1.67
N LEU A 185 -17.33 -30.95 2.28
CA LEU A 185 -16.82 -32.04 3.11
C LEU A 185 -17.66 -32.16 4.40
N GLU A 186 -17.97 -33.40 4.81
CA GLU A 186 -18.71 -33.71 6.04
C GLU A 186 -17.88 -34.45 7.09
N SER A 187 -16.92 -35.28 6.66
CA SER A 187 -16.09 -36.11 7.54
C SER A 187 -14.83 -36.61 6.82
N PHE A 188 -13.89 -37.15 7.59
CA PHE A 188 -12.68 -37.82 7.11
C PHE A 188 -12.72 -39.31 7.46
N PRO A 189 -11.99 -40.18 6.73
CA PRO A 189 -11.81 -41.57 7.13
C PRO A 189 -10.98 -41.66 8.43
N LYS A 190 -11.19 -42.73 9.20
CA LYS A 190 -10.40 -42.99 10.41
C LYS A 190 -8.92 -43.19 10.03
N GLY A 191 -8.02 -42.50 10.73
CA GLY A 191 -6.57 -42.58 10.48
C GLY A 191 -6.03 -41.56 9.47
N PHE A 192 -6.89 -40.71 8.88
CA PHE A 192 -6.52 -39.80 7.78
C PHE A 192 -5.21 -39.02 8.01
N PHE A 193 -5.13 -38.29 9.11
CA PHE A 193 -3.96 -37.46 9.44
C PHE A 193 -2.70 -38.24 9.82
N ASP A 194 -2.82 -39.52 10.23
CA ASP A 194 -1.65 -40.36 10.51
C ASP A 194 -0.87 -40.71 9.22
N SER A 195 -1.52 -40.60 8.06
CA SER A 195 -0.90 -40.80 6.74
C SER A 195 -0.23 -39.53 6.19
N MET A 196 -0.24 -38.41 6.93
CA MET A 196 0.19 -37.09 6.45
C MET A 196 1.26 -36.42 7.36
N PRO A 197 2.40 -37.09 7.66
CA PRO A 197 3.35 -36.63 8.68
C PRO A 197 4.08 -35.32 8.34
N ALA A 198 4.11 -34.91 7.07
CA ALA A 198 4.78 -33.68 6.61
C ALA A 198 3.88 -32.43 6.59
N LEU A 199 2.58 -32.57 6.90
CA LEU A 199 1.58 -31.54 6.67
C LEU A 199 1.76 -30.32 7.60
N LYS A 200 1.95 -29.14 6.98
CA LYS A 200 2.12 -27.85 7.67
C LYS A 200 0.88 -26.97 7.57
N VAL A 201 0.19 -26.99 6.44
CA VAL A 201 -0.96 -26.13 6.15
C VAL A 201 -2.20 -26.98 5.88
N LEU A 202 -3.21 -26.82 6.72
CA LEU A 202 -4.52 -27.45 6.57
C LEU A 202 -5.62 -26.37 6.56
N ASP A 203 -6.30 -26.23 5.43
CA ASP A 203 -7.44 -25.31 5.29
C ASP A 203 -8.69 -26.08 4.88
N LEU A 204 -9.68 -26.10 5.77
CA LEU A 204 -10.96 -26.78 5.61
C LEU A 204 -12.12 -25.78 5.58
N SER A 205 -11.85 -24.52 5.24
CA SER A 205 -12.85 -23.46 5.35
C SER A 205 -14.03 -23.63 4.38
N GLY A 206 -15.20 -23.13 4.79
CA GLY A 206 -16.45 -23.23 4.00
C GLY A 206 -17.14 -24.60 4.03
N ASN A 207 -16.52 -25.64 4.61
CA ASN A 207 -17.14 -26.97 4.74
C ASN A 207 -18.18 -26.99 5.86
N ARG A 208 -19.35 -26.42 5.60
CA ARG A 208 -20.48 -26.35 6.54
C ARG A 208 -21.09 -27.72 6.90
N GLY A 209 -20.74 -28.78 6.16
CA GLY A 209 -21.08 -30.15 6.52
C GLY A 209 -20.19 -30.75 7.61
N LEU A 210 -18.98 -30.20 7.82
CA LEU A 210 -17.99 -30.74 8.75
C LEU A 210 -18.39 -30.40 10.19
N VAL A 211 -18.81 -31.40 10.96
CA VAL A 211 -19.32 -31.26 12.35
C VAL A 211 -18.32 -31.67 13.43
N GLU A 212 -17.28 -32.41 13.06
CA GLU A 212 -16.18 -32.83 13.93
C GLU A 212 -14.84 -32.86 13.19
N LEU A 213 -13.74 -32.76 13.94
CA LEU A 213 -12.38 -32.92 13.43
C LEU A 213 -11.75 -34.17 14.09
N PRO A 214 -11.23 -35.14 13.31
CA PRO A 214 -10.59 -36.34 13.84
C PRO A 214 -9.52 -36.05 14.89
N SER A 215 -9.55 -36.80 16.00
CA SER A 215 -8.66 -36.57 17.14
C SER A 215 -7.17 -36.82 16.86
N ASN A 216 -6.86 -37.62 15.84
CA ASN A 216 -5.50 -37.88 15.36
C ASN A 216 -4.86 -36.68 14.63
N ILE A 217 -5.59 -35.58 14.40
CA ILE A 217 -4.97 -34.32 13.94
C ILE A 217 -3.80 -33.90 14.87
N GLY A 218 -3.89 -34.21 16.17
CA GLY A 218 -2.84 -33.96 17.16
C GLY A 218 -1.53 -34.74 16.96
N ASN A 219 -1.50 -35.69 16.02
CA ASN A 219 -0.29 -36.44 15.67
C ASN A 219 0.55 -35.69 14.60
N VAL A 220 -0.06 -34.75 13.87
CA VAL A 220 0.60 -33.92 12.85
C VAL A 220 1.35 -32.77 13.52
N THR A 221 2.37 -33.09 14.32
CA THR A 221 3.14 -32.08 15.09
C THR A 221 3.89 -31.07 14.22
N THR A 222 3.99 -31.33 12.90
CA THR A 222 4.46 -30.44 11.83
C THR A 222 3.48 -29.32 11.47
N LEU A 223 2.21 -29.39 11.89
CA LEU A 223 1.18 -28.42 11.50
C LEU A 223 1.46 -27.02 12.07
N ARG A 224 1.47 -26.02 11.18
CA ARG A 224 1.73 -24.60 11.45
C ARG A 224 0.53 -23.71 11.15
N TYR A 225 -0.37 -24.10 10.25
CA TYR A 225 -1.59 -23.36 9.91
C TYR A 225 -2.80 -24.29 9.91
N LEU A 226 -3.84 -23.89 10.63
CA LEU A 226 -5.13 -24.58 10.66
C LEU A 226 -6.29 -23.59 10.50
N ASN A 227 -7.06 -23.73 9.42
CA ASN A 227 -8.27 -22.95 9.18
C ASN A 227 -9.51 -23.86 9.14
N LEU A 228 -10.41 -23.66 10.09
CA LEU A 228 -11.70 -24.33 10.21
C LEU A 228 -12.87 -23.32 10.08
N SER A 229 -12.61 -22.12 9.57
CA SER A 229 -13.62 -21.06 9.48
C SER A 229 -14.80 -21.47 8.59
N LEU A 230 -16.01 -21.01 8.91
CA LEU A 230 -17.26 -21.37 8.21
C LEU A 230 -17.57 -22.90 8.20
N THR A 231 -17.04 -23.67 9.16
CA THR A 231 -17.45 -25.07 9.41
C THR A 231 -18.51 -25.19 10.52
N SER A 232 -19.17 -26.34 10.60
CA SER A 232 -20.18 -26.65 11.62
C SER A 232 -19.61 -27.38 12.85
N ILE A 233 -18.29 -27.32 13.05
CA ILE A 233 -17.60 -28.04 14.14
C ILE A 233 -18.12 -27.60 15.50
N ALA A 234 -18.57 -28.55 16.32
CA ALA A 234 -19.15 -28.27 17.64
C ALA A 234 -18.10 -28.21 18.77
N LYS A 235 -16.98 -28.94 18.63
CA LYS A 235 -15.90 -29.02 19.61
C LYS A 235 -14.57 -29.26 18.89
N LEU A 236 -13.48 -28.65 19.39
CA LEU A 236 -12.12 -29.02 18.98
C LEU A 236 -11.66 -30.28 19.73
N PRO A 237 -10.93 -31.22 19.10
CA PRO A 237 -10.38 -32.38 19.78
C PRO A 237 -9.29 -31.98 20.77
N THR A 238 -9.22 -32.63 21.93
CA THR A 238 -8.21 -32.34 22.98
C THR A 238 -6.77 -32.54 22.48
N GLY A 239 -6.55 -33.49 21.57
CA GLY A 239 -5.27 -33.71 20.91
C GLY A 239 -4.74 -32.52 20.11
N LEU A 240 -5.57 -31.51 19.79
CA LEU A 240 -5.10 -30.29 19.14
C LEU A 240 -4.06 -29.53 19.99
N GLY A 241 -4.07 -29.69 21.31
CA GLY A 241 -3.04 -29.14 22.21
C GLY A 241 -1.64 -29.75 22.01
N ASN A 242 -1.50 -30.85 21.25
CA ASN A 242 -0.19 -31.40 20.89
C ASN A 242 0.52 -30.58 19.79
N LEU A 243 -0.21 -29.71 19.08
CA LEU A 243 0.28 -28.96 17.92
C LEU A 243 1.13 -27.74 18.32
N ARG A 244 2.26 -27.99 18.99
CA ARG A 244 3.13 -26.95 19.55
C ARG A 244 3.75 -26.01 18.51
N ASN A 245 3.83 -26.44 17.25
CA ASN A 245 4.31 -25.64 16.11
C ASN A 245 3.20 -24.79 15.44
N LEU A 246 1.95 -24.87 15.90
CA LEU A 246 0.83 -24.16 15.28
C LEU A 246 0.97 -22.65 15.43
N ARG A 247 1.29 -21.96 14.32
CA ARG A 247 1.43 -20.50 14.23
C ARG A 247 0.09 -19.80 13.97
N CYS A 248 -0.84 -20.44 13.26
CA CYS A 248 -2.12 -19.85 12.86
C CYS A 248 -3.30 -20.79 13.14
N LEU A 249 -4.31 -20.29 13.85
CA LEU A 249 -5.57 -20.98 14.15
C LEU A 249 -6.76 -20.05 13.82
N LEU A 250 -7.47 -20.37 12.73
CA LEU A 250 -8.63 -19.60 12.24
C LEU A 250 -9.91 -20.41 12.42
N LEU A 251 -10.87 -19.82 13.13
CA LEU A 251 -12.13 -20.39 13.59
C LEU A 251 -13.30 -19.40 13.36
N ASP A 252 -13.15 -18.46 12.41
CA ASP A 252 -14.16 -17.43 12.16
C ASP A 252 -15.46 -18.06 11.64
N TYR A 253 -16.60 -17.59 12.13
CA TYR A 253 -17.94 -18.06 11.78
C TYR A 253 -18.20 -19.56 12.07
N THR A 254 -17.45 -20.17 12.98
CA THR A 254 -17.71 -21.52 13.53
C THR A 254 -18.88 -21.50 14.54
N VAL A 255 -20.11 -21.34 14.03
CA VAL A 255 -21.31 -21.07 14.86
C VAL A 255 -21.62 -22.14 15.92
N ASN A 256 -21.28 -23.40 15.65
CA ASN A 256 -21.49 -24.50 16.60
C ASN A 256 -20.38 -24.60 17.68
N LEU A 257 -19.21 -24.01 17.44
CA LEU A 257 -18.08 -24.03 18.38
C LEU A 257 -18.32 -22.96 19.46
N LYS A 258 -19.21 -23.24 20.40
CA LYS A 258 -19.65 -22.28 21.43
C LYS A 258 -18.58 -21.96 22.49
N TRP A 259 -17.63 -22.87 22.74
CA TRP A 259 -16.55 -22.68 23.72
C TRP A 259 -15.28 -23.43 23.32
N ILE A 260 -14.11 -22.92 23.74
CA ILE A 260 -12.79 -23.54 23.58
C ILE A 260 -12.16 -23.64 24.98
N PRO A 261 -11.72 -24.83 25.44
CA PRO A 261 -10.99 -24.96 26.70
C PRO A 261 -9.72 -24.12 26.68
N LYS A 262 -9.48 -23.30 27.71
CA LYS A 262 -8.27 -22.47 27.80
C LYS A 262 -7.01 -23.34 27.89
N GLU A 263 -7.15 -24.54 28.45
CA GLU A 263 -6.14 -25.59 28.58
C GLU A 263 -5.66 -26.12 27.22
N LEU A 264 -6.50 -26.02 26.17
CA LEU A 264 -6.11 -26.37 24.80
C LEU A 264 -5.21 -25.28 24.23
N ILE A 265 -5.62 -24.01 24.34
CA ILE A 265 -4.88 -22.86 23.81
C ILE A 265 -3.56 -22.63 24.55
N SER A 266 -3.50 -22.85 25.86
CA SER A 266 -2.28 -22.70 26.67
C SER A 266 -1.13 -23.65 26.30
N ASN A 267 -1.37 -24.66 25.46
CA ASN A 267 -0.34 -25.54 24.92
C ASN A 267 0.20 -25.12 23.54
N LEU A 268 -0.45 -24.15 22.87
CA LEU A 268 -0.11 -23.68 21.52
C LEU A 268 0.96 -22.57 21.58
N LEU A 269 2.14 -22.90 22.11
CA LEU A 269 3.15 -21.91 22.49
C LEU A 269 3.71 -21.06 21.34
N CYS A 270 3.68 -21.56 20.09
CA CYS A 270 4.13 -20.81 18.90
C CYS A 270 3.02 -20.04 18.18
N LEU A 271 1.83 -19.88 18.80
CA LEU A 271 0.65 -19.31 18.14
C LEU A 271 0.77 -17.79 17.96
N GLN A 272 0.86 -17.36 16.70
CA GLN A 272 1.04 -15.96 16.29
C GLN A 272 -0.27 -15.32 15.80
N VAL A 273 -1.19 -16.13 15.29
CA VAL A 273 -2.49 -15.71 14.78
C VAL A 273 -3.59 -16.58 15.37
N TYR A 274 -4.51 -15.96 16.11
CA TYR A 274 -5.74 -16.57 16.60
C TYR A 274 -6.94 -15.75 16.11
N SER A 275 -7.91 -16.35 15.43
CA SER A 275 -9.16 -15.68 15.07
C SER A 275 -10.36 -16.57 15.35
N LYS A 276 -11.29 -16.09 16.19
CA LYS A 276 -12.61 -16.67 16.38
C LYS A 276 -13.67 -15.57 16.50
N ILE A 277 -14.03 -14.99 15.36
CA ILE A 277 -15.21 -14.14 15.24
C ILE A 277 -16.45 -15.02 15.12
N ASN A 278 -17.47 -14.75 15.93
CA ASN A 278 -18.80 -15.36 15.82
C ASN A 278 -19.66 -14.57 14.81
N GLY A 279 -20.50 -15.27 14.06
CA GLY A 279 -21.43 -14.64 13.12
C GLY A 279 -22.75 -14.20 13.75
N VAL A 280 -23.44 -13.27 13.11
CA VAL A 280 -24.79 -12.84 13.49
C VAL A 280 -25.80 -13.73 12.75
N THR A 281 -26.24 -14.81 13.40
CA THR A 281 -27.30 -15.69 12.90
C THR A 281 -28.50 -15.70 13.84
N GLU A 282 -29.69 -16.01 13.33
CA GLU A 282 -30.91 -16.04 14.14
C GLU A 282 -30.84 -17.11 15.25
N ASP A 283 -30.05 -18.16 15.05
CA ASP A 283 -29.77 -19.22 16.03
C ASP A 283 -28.91 -18.79 17.24
N PHE A 284 -28.25 -17.62 17.20
CA PHE A 284 -27.42 -17.16 18.32
C PHE A 284 -28.22 -16.94 19.60
N LEU A 285 -29.51 -16.60 19.46
CA LEU A 285 -30.51 -16.46 20.53
C LEU A 285 -30.71 -17.72 21.40
N SER A 286 -30.06 -18.85 21.05
CA SER A 286 -30.04 -20.11 21.80
C SER A 286 -28.78 -20.32 22.66
N VAL A 287 -27.81 -19.39 22.64
CA VAL A 287 -26.51 -19.58 23.31
C VAL A 287 -26.62 -19.30 24.80
N LYS A 288 -26.36 -20.31 25.63
CA LYS A 288 -26.03 -20.09 27.05
C LYS A 288 -24.69 -19.35 27.11
N VAL A 289 -24.73 -18.05 27.37
CA VAL A 289 -23.56 -17.18 27.56
C VAL A 289 -22.61 -17.83 28.58
N PRO A 290 -21.31 -17.96 28.28
CA PRO A 290 -20.34 -18.50 29.22
C PRO A 290 -20.20 -17.57 30.43
N PRO A 291 -19.85 -18.08 31.63
CA PRO A 291 -19.55 -17.21 32.77
C PRO A 291 -18.46 -16.20 32.40
N SER A 292 -18.63 -14.93 32.78
CA SER A 292 -17.67 -13.87 32.46
C SER A 292 -16.24 -14.18 32.90
N ALA A 293 -16.09 -14.86 34.05
CA ALA A 293 -14.81 -15.36 34.54
C ALA A 293 -14.11 -16.36 33.59
N ALA A 294 -14.87 -17.14 32.80
CA ALA A 294 -14.29 -18.05 31.81
C ALA A 294 -13.76 -17.30 30.59
N GLU A 295 -14.50 -16.29 30.10
CA GLU A 295 -14.08 -15.43 28.99
C GLU A 295 -12.82 -14.61 29.36
N ILE A 296 -12.78 -14.06 30.58
CA ILE A 296 -11.58 -13.39 31.12
C ILE A 296 -10.40 -14.37 31.26
N ALA A 297 -10.60 -15.56 31.82
CA ALA A 297 -9.53 -16.56 31.96
C ALA A 297 -9.02 -17.11 30.61
N PHE A 298 -9.79 -16.96 29.53
CA PHE A 298 -9.36 -17.26 28.16
C PHE A 298 -8.51 -16.10 27.58
N LEU A 299 -8.92 -14.85 27.82
CA LEU A 299 -8.11 -13.66 27.47
C LEU A 299 -6.76 -13.64 28.21
N GLU A 300 -6.72 -14.08 29.47
CA GLU A 300 -5.48 -14.23 30.25
C GLU A 300 -4.54 -15.29 29.67
N VAL A 301 -5.08 -16.40 29.14
CA VAL A 301 -4.25 -17.38 28.43
C VAL A 301 -3.71 -16.82 27.11
N LEU A 302 -4.52 -16.07 26.35
CA LEU A 302 -4.03 -15.40 25.13
C LEU A 302 -2.95 -14.33 25.42
N GLU A 303 -3.09 -13.59 26.51
CA GLU A 303 -2.11 -12.58 26.96
C GLU A 303 -0.76 -13.21 27.35
N CYS A 304 -0.76 -14.46 27.83
CA CYS A 304 0.44 -15.22 28.17
C CYS A 304 1.15 -15.89 26.97
N LEU A 305 0.58 -15.84 25.75
CA LEU A 305 1.23 -16.36 24.55
C LEU A 305 2.22 -15.33 23.99
N GLY A 306 3.50 -15.42 24.38
CA GLY A 306 4.51 -14.42 24.04
C GLY A 306 4.75 -14.17 22.54
N ASP A 307 4.33 -15.09 21.67
CA ASP A 307 4.47 -15.01 20.21
C ASP A 307 3.23 -14.43 19.49
N ILE A 308 2.14 -14.12 20.21
CA ILE A 308 0.86 -13.68 19.61
C ILE A 308 0.98 -12.29 18.96
N LYS A 309 0.58 -12.17 17.69
CA LYS A 309 0.70 -10.94 16.87
C LYS A 309 -0.63 -10.45 16.28
N LYS A 310 -1.58 -11.37 16.01
CA LYS A 310 -2.92 -11.07 15.49
C LYS A 310 -3.98 -11.81 16.31
N ILE A 311 -4.94 -11.07 16.87
CA ILE A 311 -6.11 -11.61 17.57
C ILE A 311 -7.39 -11.11 16.88
N GLY A 312 -8.26 -12.04 16.49
CA GLY A 312 -9.67 -11.79 16.19
C GLY A 312 -10.55 -12.45 17.24
N ILE A 313 -11.39 -11.69 17.95
CA ILE A 313 -12.19 -12.26 19.05
C ILE A 313 -13.59 -11.66 19.16
N THR A 314 -14.57 -12.51 19.45
CA THR A 314 -15.89 -12.09 19.96
C THR A 314 -15.90 -12.05 21.48
N LEU A 315 -16.42 -10.95 22.03
CA LEU A 315 -16.76 -10.79 23.45
C LEU A 315 -18.27 -10.94 23.64
N LEU A 316 -18.65 -11.56 24.75
CA LEU A 316 -20.04 -11.75 25.17
C LEU A 316 -20.37 -10.96 26.46
N CYS A 317 -19.36 -10.46 27.19
CA CYS A 317 -19.59 -9.60 28.36
C CYS A 317 -18.66 -8.38 28.46
N ALA A 318 -19.17 -7.30 29.08
CA ALA A 318 -18.44 -6.04 29.24
C ALA A 318 -17.13 -6.14 30.08
N PRO A 319 -17.04 -6.94 31.16
CA PRO A 319 -15.79 -7.13 31.91
C PRO A 319 -14.60 -7.63 31.08
N SER A 320 -14.85 -8.36 29.99
CA SER A 320 -13.79 -8.82 29.07
C SER A 320 -13.21 -7.68 28.23
N PHE A 321 -14.01 -6.66 27.91
CA PHE A 321 -13.52 -5.45 27.24
C PHE A 321 -12.65 -4.61 28.19
N GLU A 322 -13.07 -4.48 29.46
CA GLU A 322 -12.25 -3.87 30.53
C GLU A 322 -10.90 -4.59 30.71
N LYS A 323 -10.88 -5.94 30.65
CA LYS A 323 -9.63 -6.74 30.66
C LYS A 323 -8.74 -6.42 29.46
N ILE A 324 -9.32 -6.27 28.26
CA ILE A 324 -8.59 -5.90 27.04
C ILE A 324 -7.99 -4.49 27.17
N LEU A 325 -8.78 -3.47 27.56
CA LEU A 325 -8.28 -2.10 27.70
C LEU A 325 -7.09 -2.00 28.66
N ARG A 326 -7.10 -2.79 29.75
CA ARG A 326 -6.03 -2.80 30.77
C ARG A 326 -4.78 -3.58 30.34
N SER A 327 -4.85 -4.41 29.30
CA SER A 327 -3.72 -5.20 28.81
C SER A 327 -3.00 -4.49 27.66
N CYS A 328 -1.69 -4.25 27.80
CA CYS A 328 -0.88 -3.72 26.70
C CYS A 328 -0.75 -4.73 25.55
N THR A 329 -0.62 -6.02 25.86
CA THR A 329 -0.50 -7.11 24.87
C THR A 329 -1.77 -7.31 24.07
N LEU A 330 -2.94 -7.37 24.73
CA LEU A 330 -4.20 -7.56 24.00
C LEU A 330 -4.53 -6.34 23.13
N ARG A 331 -4.25 -5.11 23.59
CA ARG A 331 -4.42 -3.89 22.79
C ARG A 331 -3.52 -3.83 21.56
N SER A 332 -2.28 -4.33 21.64
CA SER A 332 -1.36 -4.33 20.49
C SER A 332 -1.67 -5.45 19.50
N CYS A 333 -2.21 -6.58 19.95
CA CYS A 333 -2.43 -7.75 19.08
C CYS A 333 -3.85 -7.85 18.49
N ILE A 334 -4.89 -7.23 19.08
CA ILE A 334 -6.26 -7.30 18.55
C ILE A 334 -6.41 -6.52 17.23
N ARG A 335 -6.83 -7.24 16.18
CA ARG A 335 -7.13 -6.72 14.83
C ARG A 335 -8.62 -6.71 14.52
N LYS A 336 -9.35 -7.74 14.96
CA LYS A 336 -10.82 -7.84 14.82
C LYS A 336 -11.45 -7.94 16.22
N LEU A 337 -12.38 -7.05 16.54
CA LEU A 337 -13.12 -7.07 17.80
C LEU A 337 -14.62 -7.07 17.54
N THR A 338 -15.33 -8.09 18.05
CA THR A 338 -16.77 -8.25 17.86
C THR A 338 -17.47 -8.32 19.21
N PHE A 339 -18.53 -7.56 19.42
CA PHE A 339 -19.42 -7.66 20.58
C PHE A 339 -20.72 -8.32 20.13
N ILE A 340 -21.11 -9.44 20.75
CA ILE A 340 -22.38 -10.13 20.48
C ILE A 340 -23.13 -10.33 21.80
N GLU A 341 -24.43 -10.01 21.81
CA GLU A 341 -25.36 -10.26 22.92
C GLU A 341 -24.91 -9.71 24.29
N CYS A 342 -24.02 -8.71 24.32
CA CYS A 342 -23.55 -8.04 25.54
C CYS A 342 -24.68 -7.19 26.18
N THR A 343 -25.68 -7.82 26.77
CA THR A 343 -26.89 -7.18 27.32
C THR A 343 -26.61 -6.20 28.46
N CYS A 344 -25.49 -6.34 29.18
CA CYS A 344 -25.04 -5.41 30.21
C CYS A 344 -24.19 -4.23 29.70
N LEU A 345 -23.87 -4.18 28.40
CA LEU A 345 -22.99 -3.16 27.82
C LEU A 345 -23.76 -1.86 27.55
N ILE A 346 -23.80 -0.97 28.54
CA ILE A 346 -24.51 0.33 28.46
C ILE A 346 -23.76 1.32 27.55
N SER A 347 -22.43 1.28 27.59
CA SER A 347 -21.56 2.14 26.79
C SER A 347 -20.26 1.43 26.43
N ILE A 348 -19.79 1.61 25.19
CA ILE A 348 -18.41 1.32 24.80
C ILE A 348 -17.62 2.62 24.94
N TYR A 349 -16.52 2.59 25.69
CA TYR A 349 -15.63 3.74 25.84
C TYR A 349 -14.18 3.31 25.62
N PHE A 350 -13.58 3.71 24.50
CA PHE A 350 -12.16 3.52 24.25
C PHE A 350 -11.37 4.61 24.98
N THR A 351 -10.85 4.29 26.16
CA THR A 351 -9.97 5.18 26.96
C THR A 351 -8.52 5.13 26.50
N GLU A 352 -8.11 4.00 25.91
CA GLU A 352 -6.74 3.59 25.63
C GLU A 352 -6.53 3.38 24.12
N GLU A 353 -5.30 3.56 23.61
CA GLU A 353 -5.00 3.32 22.20
C GLU A 353 -5.10 1.82 21.83
N LEU A 354 -5.87 1.51 20.78
CA LEU A 354 -5.88 0.22 20.08
C LEU A 354 -5.46 0.47 18.62
N SER A 355 -4.23 0.94 18.43
CA SER A 355 -3.73 1.44 17.14
C SER A 355 -3.80 0.40 16.01
N ASN A 356 -3.76 -0.89 16.36
CA ASN A 356 -3.83 -2.04 15.45
C ASN A 356 -5.24 -2.60 15.19
N LEU A 357 -6.30 -2.08 15.83
CA LEU A 357 -7.67 -2.53 15.57
C LEU A 357 -8.09 -2.12 14.15
N GLU A 358 -8.47 -3.09 13.32
CA GLU A 358 -8.84 -2.90 11.90
C GLU A 358 -10.35 -2.97 11.67
N ARG A 359 -11.03 -3.90 12.37
CA ARG A 359 -12.46 -4.18 12.22
C ARG A 359 -13.14 -4.24 13.59
N LEU A 360 -14.21 -3.47 13.74
CA LEU A 360 -15.05 -3.44 14.94
C LEU A 360 -16.49 -3.81 14.59
N GLU A 361 -17.07 -4.73 15.34
CA GLU A 361 -18.44 -5.21 15.15
C GLU A 361 -19.22 -5.15 16.46
N ILE A 362 -20.47 -4.70 16.42
CA ILE A 362 -21.32 -4.56 17.61
C ILE A 362 -22.73 -5.04 17.26
N PHE A 363 -23.16 -6.16 17.82
CA PHE A 363 -24.40 -6.83 17.43
C PHE A 363 -25.22 -7.31 18.63
N HIS A 364 -26.54 -7.07 18.59
CA HIS A 364 -27.50 -7.48 19.63
C HIS A 364 -27.22 -6.94 21.05
N CYS A 365 -26.38 -5.90 21.18
CA CYS A 365 -26.13 -5.22 22.47
C CYS A 365 -27.34 -4.35 22.84
N SER A 366 -28.34 -4.96 23.47
CA SER A 366 -29.65 -4.36 23.75
C SER A 366 -29.62 -3.09 24.60
N SER A 367 -28.73 -3.03 25.60
CA SER A 367 -28.59 -1.88 26.50
C SER A 367 -27.69 -0.75 25.98
N LEU A 368 -27.03 -0.92 24.82
CA LEU A 368 -26.02 0.02 24.35
C LEU A 368 -26.66 1.35 23.93
N LYS A 369 -26.30 2.42 24.66
CA LYS A 369 -26.78 3.79 24.44
C LYS A 369 -25.73 4.70 23.83
N GLN A 370 -24.46 4.49 24.17
CA GLN A 370 -23.35 5.39 23.85
C GLN A 370 -22.14 4.63 23.34
N PHE A 371 -21.57 5.09 22.23
CA PHE A 371 -20.20 4.80 21.82
C PHE A 371 -19.37 6.04 22.14
N LYS A 372 -18.20 5.90 22.75
CA LYS A 372 -17.26 6.98 23.07
C LYS A 372 -15.81 6.57 22.77
N VAL A 373 -15.00 7.56 22.46
CA VAL A 373 -13.54 7.49 22.33
C VAL A 373 -12.99 8.64 23.17
N SER A 374 -11.92 8.43 23.95
CA SER A 374 -11.33 9.50 24.77
C SER A 374 -10.58 10.49 23.91
N GLU A 375 -10.50 11.74 24.39
CA GLU A 375 -9.72 12.78 23.73
C GLU A 375 -8.24 12.41 23.75
N GLY A 376 -7.69 12.09 22.56
CA GLY A 376 -6.33 11.59 22.38
C GLY A 376 -6.20 10.08 22.10
N CYS A 377 -7.25 9.26 22.30
CA CYS A 377 -7.21 7.84 21.90
C CYS A 377 -7.15 7.69 20.38
N LYS A 378 -6.13 6.97 19.89
CA LYS A 378 -5.92 6.71 18.47
C LYS A 378 -6.40 5.31 18.09
N LEU A 379 -7.41 5.25 17.24
CA LEU A 379 -7.85 4.03 16.54
C LEU A 379 -7.32 4.06 15.10
N CYS A 380 -5.99 4.09 14.95
CA CYS A 380 -5.30 4.40 13.70
C CYS A 380 -5.71 3.50 12.52
N ASN A 381 -5.81 2.18 12.71
CA ASN A 381 -6.04 1.25 11.62
C ASN A 381 -7.53 0.90 11.41
N LEU A 382 -8.44 1.47 12.20
CA LEU A 382 -9.85 1.07 12.22
C LEU A 382 -10.55 1.56 10.95
N SER A 383 -10.69 0.63 10.01
CA SER A 383 -11.20 0.88 8.65
C SER A 383 -12.62 0.38 8.44
N LYS A 384 -13.12 -0.55 9.28
CA LYS A 384 -14.42 -1.20 9.04
C LYS A 384 -15.23 -1.31 10.34
N VAL A 385 -16.38 -0.63 10.40
CA VAL A 385 -17.31 -0.64 11.56
C VAL A 385 -18.67 -1.18 11.15
N TYR A 386 -19.14 -2.21 11.84
CA TYR A 386 -20.45 -2.84 11.63
C TYR A 386 -21.26 -2.80 12.93
N ILE A 387 -22.46 -2.24 12.90
CA ILE A 387 -23.32 -2.11 14.08
C ILE A 387 -24.73 -2.61 13.74
N GLY A 388 -25.29 -3.50 14.55
CA GLY A 388 -26.61 -4.07 14.28
C GLY A 388 -27.43 -4.45 15.51
N VAL A 389 -28.74 -4.21 15.44
CA VAL A 389 -29.70 -4.60 16.50
C VAL A 389 -29.32 -4.01 17.87
N CYS A 390 -28.82 -2.76 17.87
CA CYS A 390 -28.61 -1.95 19.07
C CYS A 390 -29.76 -0.93 19.19
N PRO A 391 -30.87 -1.28 19.88
CA PRO A 391 -32.11 -0.51 19.80
C PRO A 391 -32.06 0.82 20.54
N LEU A 392 -31.17 0.99 21.53
CA LEU A 392 -31.06 2.19 22.37
C LEU A 392 -29.93 3.16 21.95
N LEU A 393 -29.18 2.82 20.89
CA LEU A 393 -28.07 3.63 20.40
C LEU A 393 -28.57 4.96 19.82
N LEU A 394 -27.97 6.08 20.23
CA LEU A 394 -28.50 7.43 19.96
C LEU A 394 -27.82 8.15 18.78
N ASN A 395 -26.49 8.10 18.69
CA ASN A 395 -25.66 8.63 17.59
C ASN A 395 -24.28 7.95 17.58
N LEU A 396 -23.42 8.29 16.61
CA LEU A 396 -22.06 7.78 16.43
C LEU A 396 -21.00 8.88 16.24
N ASN A 397 -21.23 10.08 16.81
CA ASN A 397 -20.34 11.25 16.65
C ASN A 397 -18.85 10.94 16.91
N CYS A 398 -18.57 10.09 17.90
CA CYS A 398 -17.22 9.64 18.27
C CYS A 398 -16.46 8.92 17.14
N LEU A 399 -17.14 8.37 16.13
CA LEU A 399 -16.49 7.77 14.96
C LEU A 399 -15.95 8.82 13.99
N ALA A 400 -16.34 10.10 14.11
CA ALA A 400 -15.73 11.20 13.36
C ALA A 400 -14.22 11.34 13.62
N TYR A 401 -13.76 10.97 14.82
CA TYR A 401 -12.34 10.96 15.18
C TYR A 401 -11.55 9.81 14.52
N VAL A 402 -12.23 8.79 14.00
CA VAL A 402 -11.62 7.63 13.33
C VAL A 402 -11.34 7.97 11.86
N ARG A 403 -10.27 8.72 11.62
CA ARG A 403 -9.95 9.31 10.29
C ARG A 403 -9.82 8.29 9.15
N ASN A 404 -9.41 7.06 9.47
CA ASN A 404 -9.16 5.99 8.49
C ASN A 404 -10.36 5.03 8.31
N LEU A 405 -11.54 5.36 8.86
CA LEU A 405 -12.75 4.57 8.68
C LEU A 405 -13.19 4.60 7.20
N GLU A 406 -13.11 3.46 6.51
CA GLU A 406 -13.50 3.31 5.10
C GLU A 406 -14.94 2.81 4.92
N ILE A 407 -15.41 1.93 5.81
CA ILE A 407 -16.71 1.25 5.70
C ILE A 407 -17.49 1.39 7.01
N LEU A 408 -18.72 1.89 6.93
CA LEU A 408 -19.68 1.98 8.04
C LEU A 408 -21.00 1.31 7.67
N THR A 409 -21.40 0.28 8.41
CA THR A 409 -22.68 -0.44 8.21
C THR A 409 -23.52 -0.39 9.48
N ILE A 410 -24.79 0.02 9.37
CA ILE A 410 -25.71 0.17 10.50
C ILE A 410 -27.05 -0.51 10.19
N VAL A 411 -27.50 -1.40 11.08
CA VAL A 411 -28.68 -2.28 10.86
C VAL A 411 -29.64 -2.28 12.06
N ASP A 412 -30.92 -1.95 11.86
CA ASP A 412 -32.00 -2.06 12.88
C ASP A 412 -31.70 -1.37 14.24
N CYS A 413 -30.96 -0.26 14.22
CA CYS A 413 -30.72 0.60 15.38
C CYS A 413 -31.92 1.55 15.60
N LYS A 414 -32.91 1.09 16.37
CA LYS A 414 -34.25 1.69 16.45
C LYS A 414 -34.30 3.12 17.02
N SER A 415 -33.41 3.52 17.93
CA SER A 415 -33.38 4.88 18.51
C SER A 415 -32.48 5.87 17.76
N LEU A 416 -31.73 5.40 16.76
CA LEU A 416 -30.81 6.24 15.98
C LEU A 416 -31.61 7.23 15.12
N LYS A 417 -31.45 8.53 15.38
CA LYS A 417 -32.13 9.61 14.64
C LYS A 417 -31.23 10.28 13.60
N GLU A 418 -29.93 10.29 13.86
CA GLU A 418 -28.85 10.80 13.01
C GLU A 418 -27.66 9.86 13.15
N VAL A 419 -26.81 9.73 12.13
CA VAL A 419 -25.57 8.95 12.26
C VAL A 419 -24.53 9.77 13.02
N THR A 420 -24.41 11.07 12.71
CA THR A 420 -23.58 12.02 13.45
C THR A 420 -24.23 13.41 13.48
N SER A 421 -23.97 14.18 14.52
CA SER A 421 -24.27 15.63 14.56
C SER A 421 -23.02 16.51 14.31
N GLU A 422 -21.88 15.92 13.94
CA GLU A 422 -20.62 16.62 13.68
C GLU A 422 -20.49 17.07 12.21
N THR A 423 -20.09 18.32 11.96
CA THR A 423 -20.03 18.95 10.62
C THR A 423 -18.80 18.60 9.77
N MET A 424 -17.75 18.04 10.38
CA MET A 424 -16.52 17.60 9.71
C MET A 424 -16.18 16.15 10.10
N ALA A 425 -17.14 15.26 9.91
CA ALA A 425 -17.00 13.85 10.21
C ALA A 425 -16.29 13.06 9.08
N PHE A 426 -16.00 11.78 9.36
CA PHE A 426 -15.79 10.71 8.38
C PHE A 426 -14.91 11.02 7.14
N PRO A 427 -13.72 11.63 7.28
CA PRO A 427 -12.95 12.11 6.13
C PRO A 427 -12.47 11.02 5.17
N GLY A 428 -12.26 9.79 5.64
CA GLY A 428 -11.84 8.63 4.84
C GLY A 428 -12.95 7.68 4.39
N LEU A 429 -14.23 7.97 4.70
CA LEU A 429 -15.31 7.01 4.52
C LEU A 429 -15.70 6.88 3.04
N LYS A 430 -15.57 5.66 2.51
CA LYS A 430 -15.82 5.27 1.11
C LYS A 430 -17.19 4.63 0.92
N THR A 431 -17.68 3.89 1.91
CA THR A 431 -18.93 3.13 1.83
C THR A 431 -19.77 3.29 3.09
N ILE A 432 -21.03 3.70 2.95
CA ILE A 432 -22.01 3.71 4.04
C ILE A 432 -23.24 2.83 3.69
N SER A 433 -23.65 1.96 4.62
CA SER A 433 -24.82 1.10 4.48
C SER A 433 -25.78 1.26 5.66
N LEU A 434 -27.04 1.58 5.38
CA LEU A 434 -28.06 1.99 6.34
C LEU A 434 -29.33 1.16 6.14
N THR A 435 -29.56 0.18 7.01
CA THR A 435 -30.62 -0.84 6.82
C THR A 435 -31.61 -0.90 7.99
N ARG A 436 -32.92 -0.86 7.71
CA ARG A 436 -34.04 -0.96 8.67
C ARG A 436 -34.08 0.13 9.75
N LEU A 437 -33.49 1.30 9.50
CA LEU A 437 -33.35 2.38 10.49
C LEU A 437 -34.62 3.27 10.51
N LYS A 438 -35.67 2.78 11.17
CA LYS A 438 -37.03 3.38 11.11
C LYS A 438 -37.13 4.85 11.55
N ASN A 439 -36.30 5.28 12.49
CA ASN A 439 -36.32 6.63 13.06
C ASN A 439 -35.20 7.55 12.56
N LEU A 440 -34.33 7.08 11.66
CA LEU A 440 -33.25 7.87 11.09
C LEU A 440 -33.86 8.96 10.19
N LYS A 441 -33.59 10.23 10.50
CA LYS A 441 -34.11 11.40 9.77
C LYS A 441 -33.05 12.07 8.89
N SER A 442 -31.82 12.10 9.37
CA SER A 442 -30.64 12.59 8.62
C SER A 442 -29.49 11.60 8.81
N ILE A 443 -28.45 11.73 7.98
CA ILE A 443 -27.17 11.05 8.19
C ILE A 443 -26.23 11.98 8.97
N CYS A 444 -26.08 13.24 8.54
CA CYS A 444 -25.19 14.24 9.12
C CYS A 444 -25.73 15.68 8.88
N PRO A 445 -25.17 16.73 9.51
CA PRO A 445 -25.66 18.11 9.35
C PRO A 445 -25.11 18.88 8.15
N SER A 446 -24.16 18.33 7.37
CA SER A 446 -23.51 19.03 6.26
C SER A 446 -22.97 18.04 5.20
N PRO A 447 -22.97 18.37 3.90
CA PRO A 447 -22.27 17.58 2.87
C PRO A 447 -20.77 17.40 3.13
N SER A 448 -20.14 18.37 3.80
CA SER A 448 -18.71 18.33 4.19
C SER A 448 -18.34 17.18 5.14
N CYS A 449 -19.31 16.41 5.63
CA CYS A 449 -19.09 15.22 6.47
C CYS A 449 -18.63 13.98 5.68
N PHE A 450 -18.64 13.99 4.34
CA PHE A 450 -18.38 12.80 3.52
C PHE A 450 -17.48 13.03 2.28
N PRO A 451 -16.29 13.68 2.42
CA PRO A 451 -15.46 14.11 1.28
C PRO A 451 -14.82 12.98 0.46
N SER A 452 -14.88 11.72 0.93
CA SER A 452 -14.30 10.55 0.24
C SER A 452 -15.34 9.48 -0.15
N LEU A 453 -16.64 9.79 -0.04
CA LEU A 453 -17.70 8.79 -0.17
C LEU A 453 -17.96 8.38 -1.63
N LEU A 454 -17.93 7.08 -1.89
CA LEU A 454 -18.08 6.48 -3.23
C LEU A 454 -19.39 5.70 -3.36
N GLU A 455 -19.77 4.94 -2.32
CA GLU A 455 -21.02 4.16 -2.29
C GLU A 455 -21.90 4.50 -1.07
N ILE A 456 -23.19 4.67 -1.32
CA ILE A 456 -24.23 4.71 -0.29
C ILE A 456 -25.34 3.69 -0.60
N GLU A 457 -25.70 2.88 0.39
CA GLU A 457 -26.78 1.89 0.31
C GLU A 457 -27.79 2.09 1.44
N VAL A 458 -29.05 2.39 1.08
CA VAL A 458 -30.14 2.65 2.03
C VAL A 458 -31.28 1.65 1.77
N SER A 459 -31.70 0.91 2.79
CA SER A 459 -32.84 0.00 2.70
C SER A 459 -33.75 0.10 3.92
N LYS A 460 -35.05 0.25 3.71
CA LYS A 460 -36.10 0.24 4.76
C LYS A 460 -35.88 1.32 5.83
N CYS A 461 -35.48 2.51 5.40
CA CYS A 461 -35.25 3.70 6.23
C CYS A 461 -36.28 4.82 5.91
N PRO A 462 -37.59 4.62 6.18
CA PRO A 462 -38.68 5.46 5.64
C PRO A 462 -38.75 6.90 6.18
N SER A 463 -37.97 7.22 7.21
CA SER A 463 -37.85 8.56 7.79
C SER A 463 -36.68 9.37 7.19
N LEU A 464 -35.75 8.75 6.47
CA LEU A 464 -34.60 9.42 5.84
C LEU A 464 -35.06 10.02 4.51
N ARG A 465 -35.38 11.32 4.53
CA ARG A 465 -36.01 12.04 3.41
C ARG A 465 -35.09 12.98 2.65
N GLN A 466 -33.87 13.22 3.13
CA GLN A 466 -32.85 14.01 2.47
C GLN A 466 -31.52 13.24 2.50
N LEU A 467 -30.66 13.52 1.53
CA LEU A 467 -29.28 13.03 1.49
C LEU A 467 -28.33 14.22 1.64
N PRO A 468 -27.23 14.09 2.43
CA PRO A 468 -26.33 15.20 2.69
C PRO A 468 -25.31 15.37 1.56
N PHE A 469 -25.78 15.78 0.38
CA PHE A 469 -24.93 16.01 -0.78
C PHE A 469 -25.18 17.40 -1.37
N ASP A 470 -24.09 18.03 -1.80
CA ASP A 470 -24.06 19.17 -2.71
C ASP A 470 -23.63 18.71 -4.11
N VAL A 471 -23.56 19.63 -5.08
CA VAL A 471 -23.24 19.27 -6.48
C VAL A 471 -21.82 18.68 -6.61
N GLU A 472 -20.88 19.07 -5.75
CA GLU A 472 -19.50 18.57 -5.80
C GLU A 472 -19.39 17.14 -5.24
N SER A 473 -19.89 16.91 -4.01
CA SER A 473 -19.94 15.58 -3.40
C SER A 473 -20.84 14.60 -4.18
N ALA A 474 -21.97 15.06 -4.72
CA ALA A 474 -22.80 14.28 -5.63
C ALA A 474 -22.04 13.84 -6.89
N ASN A 475 -21.12 14.68 -7.41
CA ASN A 475 -20.29 14.34 -8.56
C ASN A 475 -19.20 13.29 -8.24
N PHE A 476 -18.67 13.23 -7.02
CA PHE A 476 -17.68 12.22 -6.61
C PHE A 476 -18.26 10.84 -6.29
N LEU A 477 -19.54 10.74 -5.90
CA LEU A 477 -20.22 9.46 -5.73
C LEU A 477 -20.10 8.57 -6.97
N GLN A 478 -19.93 7.27 -6.78
CA GLN A 478 -19.95 6.25 -7.84
C GLN A 478 -21.24 5.45 -7.87
N LYS A 479 -21.94 5.32 -6.73
CA LYS A 479 -23.13 4.47 -6.63
C LYS A 479 -24.06 4.86 -5.48
N ILE A 480 -25.35 4.92 -5.77
CA ILE A 480 -26.42 4.98 -4.78
C ILE A 480 -27.28 3.72 -4.94
N ARG A 481 -27.65 3.06 -3.84
CA ARG A 481 -28.54 1.88 -3.84
C ARG A 481 -29.69 2.06 -2.85
N GLY A 482 -30.89 1.62 -3.25
CA GLY A 482 -32.03 1.53 -2.34
C GLY A 482 -33.34 1.15 -3.03
N GLU A 483 -34.43 1.14 -2.27
CA GLU A 483 -35.77 0.90 -2.83
C GLU A 483 -36.23 2.10 -3.66
N THR A 484 -36.91 1.87 -4.80
CA THR A 484 -37.44 2.94 -5.65
C THR A 484 -38.44 3.84 -4.90
N GLU A 485 -39.31 3.24 -4.06
CA GLU A 485 -40.25 3.99 -3.20
C GLU A 485 -39.56 4.93 -2.18
N TRP A 486 -38.31 4.61 -1.79
CA TRP A 486 -37.51 5.50 -0.94
C TRP A 486 -36.90 6.63 -1.77
N TRP A 487 -36.32 6.30 -2.92
CA TRP A 487 -35.70 7.24 -3.86
C TRP A 487 -36.68 8.29 -4.40
N ASP A 488 -37.83 7.84 -4.92
CA ASP A 488 -38.92 8.71 -5.40
C ASP A 488 -39.52 9.56 -4.25
N GLY A 489 -39.30 9.12 -3.00
CA GLY A 489 -39.73 9.78 -1.77
C GLY A 489 -38.67 10.67 -1.13
N LEU A 490 -37.54 10.95 -1.79
CA LEU A 490 -36.54 11.92 -1.34
C LEU A 490 -36.93 13.36 -1.70
N VAL A 491 -36.68 14.27 -0.77
CA VAL A 491 -36.75 15.72 -0.94
C VAL A 491 -35.36 16.21 -1.32
N TRP A 492 -35.28 17.06 -2.33
CA TRP A 492 -34.04 17.64 -2.84
C TRP A 492 -34.18 19.16 -2.87
N ASP A 493 -33.22 19.86 -2.26
CA ASP A 493 -33.23 21.32 -2.17
C ASP A 493 -32.61 21.99 -3.42
N ASP A 494 -31.93 21.21 -4.28
CA ASP A 494 -31.36 21.59 -5.56
C ASP A 494 -31.55 20.44 -6.58
N GLU A 495 -32.10 20.78 -7.76
CA GLU A 495 -32.32 19.85 -8.87
C GLU A 495 -30.99 19.39 -9.52
N ALA A 496 -29.95 20.21 -9.52
CA ALA A 496 -28.64 19.81 -10.05
C ALA A 496 -28.01 18.67 -9.25
N VAL A 497 -28.23 18.64 -7.93
CA VAL A 497 -27.81 17.54 -7.04
C VAL A 497 -28.63 16.27 -7.33
N LYS A 498 -29.95 16.42 -7.53
CA LYS A 498 -30.87 15.33 -7.88
C LYS A 498 -30.48 14.67 -9.21
N ASP A 499 -30.24 15.44 -10.26
CA ASP A 499 -29.83 14.90 -11.57
C ASP A 499 -28.44 14.24 -11.52
N ALA A 500 -27.46 14.85 -10.82
CA ALA A 500 -26.14 14.25 -10.63
C ALA A 500 -26.18 12.91 -9.87
N CYS A 501 -27.12 12.77 -8.93
CA CYS A 501 -27.35 11.53 -8.19
C CYS A 501 -28.20 10.50 -8.97
N LEU A 502 -29.13 10.95 -9.82
CA LEU A 502 -30.04 10.08 -10.59
C LEU A 502 -29.30 9.14 -11.54
N LEU A 503 -28.25 9.63 -12.21
CA LEU A 503 -27.38 8.83 -13.08
C LEU A 503 -26.61 7.72 -12.34
N LYS A 504 -26.63 7.74 -11.00
CA LYS A 504 -25.86 6.88 -10.09
C LYS A 504 -26.76 5.98 -9.23
N PHE A 505 -28.08 6.18 -9.31
CA PHE A 505 -29.05 5.39 -8.56
C PHE A 505 -29.27 4.02 -9.22
N ILE A 506 -29.01 2.97 -8.45
CA ILE A 506 -29.31 1.59 -8.80
C ILE A 506 -30.37 1.11 -7.82
N SER A 507 -31.63 1.12 -8.28
CA SER A 507 -32.73 0.49 -7.55
C SER A 507 -32.36 -0.95 -7.19
N THR A 508 -32.65 -1.37 -5.96
CA THR A 508 -32.41 -2.72 -5.48
C THR A 508 -33.72 -3.52 -5.47
N PRO A 509 -33.95 -4.42 -6.45
CA PRO A 509 -35.03 -5.39 -6.37
C PRO A 509 -34.98 -6.18 -5.07
N PHE A 510 -36.15 -6.44 -4.49
CA PHE A 510 -36.33 -7.08 -3.18
C PHE A 510 -35.60 -8.43 -3.04
N GLU A 511 -35.38 -9.12 -4.16
CA GLU A 511 -34.73 -10.43 -4.27
C GLU A 511 -33.19 -10.34 -4.29
N LEU A 512 -32.62 -9.27 -4.86
CA LEU A 512 -31.16 -9.06 -4.96
C LEU A 512 -30.50 -8.73 -3.61
N LEU A 513 -31.28 -8.29 -2.62
CA LEU A 513 -30.83 -8.17 -1.23
C LEU A 513 -30.46 -9.50 -0.57
N GLN A 514 -30.77 -10.66 -1.19
CA GLN A 514 -30.20 -11.94 -0.79
C GLN A 514 -28.85 -12.27 -1.45
N ILE A 515 -28.45 -11.59 -2.53
CA ILE A 515 -27.25 -11.92 -3.30
C ILE A 515 -26.03 -11.11 -2.80
N LYS A 516 -26.24 -9.86 -2.34
CA LYS A 516 -25.21 -9.13 -1.57
C LYS A 516 -24.87 -9.74 -0.19
N LYS A 517 -25.47 -10.88 0.18
CA LYS A 517 -25.00 -11.70 1.31
C LYS A 517 -23.64 -12.34 1.03
N ASP A 518 -23.35 -12.70 -0.21
CA ASP A 518 -22.41 -13.80 -0.46
C ASP A 518 -20.92 -13.46 -0.21
N ASP A 519 -20.55 -12.18 -0.15
CA ASP A 519 -19.22 -11.70 0.28
C ASP A 519 -19.11 -11.39 1.80
N ALA A 520 -20.21 -11.45 2.56
CA ALA A 520 -20.27 -10.95 3.94
C ALA A 520 -20.91 -11.89 4.97
N PHE A 521 -21.93 -12.68 4.60
CA PHE A 521 -22.70 -13.53 5.51
C PHE A 521 -23.22 -14.81 4.81
N PRO A 522 -22.78 -16.02 5.22
CA PRO A 522 -23.17 -17.26 4.56
C PRO A 522 -24.68 -17.57 4.66
N LYS A 523 -25.33 -17.87 3.51
CA LYS A 523 -26.72 -18.38 3.47
C LYS A 523 -26.80 -19.81 4.03
N THR A 524 -27.61 -20.05 5.05
CA THR A 524 -28.13 -21.39 5.39
C THR A 524 -29.37 -21.72 4.54
N SER A 525 -29.53 -22.99 4.16
CA SER A 525 -30.68 -23.49 3.41
C SER A 525 -31.78 -24.00 4.34
N SER A 526 -33.04 -23.92 3.89
CA SER A 526 -34.22 -24.26 4.68
C SER A 526 -34.25 -25.71 5.19
N PHE A 527 -34.60 -25.87 6.46
CA PHE A 527 -35.36 -27.04 6.93
C PHE A 527 -36.71 -26.57 7.46
N LYS A 528 -37.77 -27.24 7.02
CA LYS A 528 -39.08 -27.21 7.69
C LYS A 528 -39.14 -28.44 8.59
N ASP A 529 -39.47 -28.26 9.86
CA ASP A 529 -40.72 -28.73 10.45
C ASP A 529 -40.74 -28.40 11.95
N GLY A 530 -41.93 -28.17 12.51
CA GLY A 530 -42.09 -27.59 13.85
C GLY A 530 -42.33 -28.61 14.95
N VAL A 531 -41.97 -28.26 16.18
CA VAL A 531 -42.40 -28.94 17.42
C VAL A 531 -42.98 -27.90 18.38
N GLN A 532 -43.98 -28.32 19.16
CA GLN A 532 -44.83 -27.44 19.97
C GLN A 532 -44.14 -26.88 21.22
N ILE A 533 -44.60 -25.72 21.67
CA ILE A 533 -44.31 -25.18 23.00
C ILE A 533 -45.01 -26.06 24.05
N VAL A 534 -44.27 -26.53 25.06
CA VAL A 534 -44.84 -27.11 26.29
C VAL A 534 -44.21 -26.40 27.49
N SER A 535 -45.06 -25.84 28.35
CA SER A 535 -44.69 -25.07 29.54
C SER A 535 -44.91 -25.87 30.83
N GLN A 536 -43.88 -25.99 31.67
CA GLN A 536 -43.94 -26.41 33.08
C GLN A 536 -42.79 -25.65 33.79
N THR A 537 -43.05 -24.63 34.63
CA THR A 537 -43.55 -24.62 36.03
C THR A 537 -42.46 -24.88 37.08
N GLU A 538 -42.63 -24.26 38.25
CA GLU A 538 -41.59 -24.01 39.26
C GLU A 538 -41.36 -25.18 40.23
N ALA A 539 -40.17 -25.25 40.85
CA ALA A 539 -39.94 -25.92 42.13
C ALA A 539 -38.72 -25.35 42.89
N GLU A 540 -39.02 -24.63 43.98
CA GLU A 540 -38.41 -24.72 45.33
C GLU A 540 -36.89 -24.58 45.55
N THR A 541 -36.52 -23.54 46.31
CA THR A 541 -35.34 -23.49 47.20
C THR A 541 -35.69 -24.11 48.56
N PRO A 542 -34.73 -24.50 49.43
CA PRO A 542 -34.29 -23.58 50.51
C PRO A 542 -32.78 -23.82 50.93
N PRO A 543 -32.27 -23.61 52.18
CA PRO A 543 -31.10 -22.71 52.37
C PRO A 543 -29.91 -23.29 53.19
N PRO A 544 -28.82 -22.53 53.38
CA PRO A 544 -28.57 -21.85 54.68
C PRO A 544 -28.09 -20.38 54.49
N ALA A 545 -28.25 -19.40 55.40
CA ALA A 545 -27.91 -19.30 56.83
C ALA A 545 -26.39 -19.32 57.12
N LYS A 546 -25.78 -18.40 57.90
CA LYS A 546 -26.26 -17.22 58.64
C LYS A 546 -25.11 -16.20 58.89
N LEU A 547 -25.49 -14.98 59.25
CA LEU A 547 -24.83 -13.90 60.04
C LEU A 547 -23.43 -14.17 60.70
N SER A 548 -22.56 -13.18 60.97
CA SER A 548 -22.56 -11.71 60.74
C SER A 548 -21.34 -10.99 61.35
N LYS A 549 -20.99 -9.77 60.85
CA LYS A 549 -20.40 -8.62 61.59
C LYS A 549 -18.97 -8.82 62.19
N THR A 550 -18.13 -7.81 62.48
CA THR A 550 -18.23 -6.32 62.43
C THR A 550 -16.84 -5.64 62.28
N ASP A 551 -16.83 -4.31 62.13
CA ASP A 551 -15.85 -3.33 62.68
C ASP A 551 -14.38 -3.21 62.21
N THR A 552 -14.19 -2.29 61.26
CA THR A 552 -13.32 -1.07 61.31
C THR A 552 -11.79 -1.07 61.54
N TYR A 553 -11.18 -0.13 60.78
CA TYR A 553 -10.04 0.75 61.09
C TYR A 553 -8.56 0.35 60.80
N ASN A 554 -8.00 1.16 59.88
CA ASN A 554 -6.70 1.87 59.92
C ASN A 554 -5.36 1.23 59.49
N GLN A 555 -4.77 1.94 58.52
CA GLN A 555 -3.39 2.48 58.46
C GLN A 555 -2.20 1.51 58.35
N LEU A 556 -1.57 1.57 57.17
CA LEU A 556 -0.15 1.28 56.94
C LEU A 556 0.71 2.46 57.41
N ASN A 557 1.93 2.20 57.92
CA ASN A 557 2.95 3.23 58.13
C ASN A 557 4.37 2.62 58.25
N LEU A 558 5.39 3.35 57.76
CA LEU A 558 6.84 3.26 58.05
C LEU A 558 7.64 1.97 57.65
N GLU A 559 8.66 2.18 56.79
CA GLU A 559 10.12 2.23 57.11
C GLU A 559 10.66 1.34 58.26
N ASP A 560 11.85 0.71 58.22
CA ASP A 560 12.94 0.51 57.23
C ASP A 560 13.61 -0.88 57.54
N THR A 561 14.86 -1.35 57.30
CA THR A 561 16.23 -0.92 56.86
C THR A 561 16.87 -2.05 55.99
N GLU A 562 18.13 -2.12 55.52
CA GLU A 562 19.40 -1.37 55.68
C GLU A 562 20.35 -1.67 54.49
N ALA A 563 21.49 -0.96 54.33
CA ALA A 563 22.61 -1.39 53.47
C ALA A 563 23.98 -0.81 53.93
N LEU A 564 25.07 -1.61 53.84
CA LEU A 564 26.41 -1.27 54.36
C LEU A 564 27.54 -1.64 53.37
N GLU A 565 28.67 -0.92 53.43
CA GLU A 565 29.79 -0.97 52.48
C GLU A 565 30.81 -2.11 52.75
N TYR A 566 31.68 -2.45 51.77
CA TYR A 566 33.11 -2.03 51.73
C TYR A 566 34.04 -2.86 50.78
N HIS A 567 34.48 -2.24 49.68
CA HIS A 567 35.81 -2.32 49.01
C HIS A 567 36.62 -3.63 48.65
N ASN A 568 37.03 -3.68 47.37
CA ASN A 568 38.43 -3.65 46.83
C ASN A 568 39.17 -4.85 46.18
N SER A 569 40.03 -4.46 45.21
CA SER A 569 41.16 -5.16 44.55
C SER A 569 40.82 -6.06 43.34
N ARG A 570 41.68 -6.19 42.30
CA ARG A 570 43.09 -5.73 42.10
C ARG A 570 43.38 -5.35 40.61
N LYS A 571 44.54 -4.72 40.36
CA LYS A 571 45.01 -4.19 39.06
C LYS A 571 45.91 -5.15 38.24
N GLU A 572 46.19 -4.71 37.00
CA GLU A 572 47.30 -5.04 36.07
C GLU A 572 47.03 -6.18 35.06
N MET A 573 47.58 -6.16 33.83
CA MET A 573 48.82 -5.50 33.37
C MET A 573 48.78 -4.99 31.90
N MET A 574 49.40 -3.83 31.62
CA MET A 574 49.65 -3.31 30.26
C MET A 574 51.03 -3.73 29.69
N LYS A 575 51.15 -3.83 28.34
CA LYS A 575 52.36 -3.79 27.49
C LYS A 575 51.91 -3.96 26.02
N LYS A 576 52.34 -3.24 24.96
CA LYS A 576 53.32 -2.15 24.69
C LYS A 576 52.69 -1.25 23.57
N GLY A 577 53.11 -0.02 23.24
CA GLY A 577 54.08 0.90 23.85
C GLY A 577 54.74 1.88 22.84
N LYS A 578 54.57 3.21 23.07
CA LYS A 578 55.23 4.38 22.43
C LYS A 578 54.86 4.70 20.95
N GLY A 579 54.76 5.97 20.53
CA GLY A 579 54.93 7.21 21.32
C GLY A 579 54.76 8.54 20.55
N THR A 580 55.23 9.64 21.16
CA THR A 580 55.31 11.04 20.66
C THR A 580 54.01 11.77 20.28
N LEU A 581 53.42 12.46 21.26
CA LEU A 581 52.55 13.63 21.05
C LEU A 581 53.39 14.91 20.85
N ARG A 582 52.88 15.89 20.09
CA ARG A 582 53.27 17.30 20.22
C ARG A 582 52.39 17.96 21.30
N PRO A 583 52.92 18.91 22.11
CA PRO A 583 52.13 19.60 23.13
C PRO A 583 51.25 20.73 22.56
N ASN A 584 50.34 21.24 23.40
CA ASN A 584 49.50 22.43 23.20
C ASN A 584 48.26 22.30 22.29
N LEU A 585 47.29 21.48 22.69
CA LEU A 585 45.89 21.93 22.68
C LEU A 585 45.47 22.28 24.12
N LYS A 586 44.91 23.47 24.33
CA LYS A 586 44.19 23.81 25.57
C LYS A 586 42.70 23.56 25.36
N LEU A 587 42.25 22.35 25.67
CA LEU A 587 40.82 22.06 25.78
C LEU A 587 40.31 22.66 27.11
N PHE A 588 39.45 23.67 27.01
CA PHE A 588 38.62 24.10 28.14
C PHE A 588 37.41 23.18 28.24
N LEU A 589 37.21 22.54 29.39
CA LEU A 589 35.96 21.86 29.71
C LEU A 589 35.01 22.85 30.41
N PRO A 590 33.73 22.94 30.02
CA PRO A 590 32.74 23.74 30.73
C PRO A 590 32.51 23.27 32.18
N SER A 591 31.95 24.17 33.00
CA SER A 591 31.46 23.82 34.33
C SER A 591 30.29 22.81 34.24
N PRO A 592 30.13 21.85 35.17
CA PRO A 592 29.09 20.82 35.10
C PRO A 592 27.63 21.33 35.14
N ALA A 593 27.39 22.63 35.38
CA ALA A 593 26.06 23.20 35.53
C ALA A 593 25.34 23.52 34.20
N ASP A 594 26.08 23.82 33.12
CA ASP A 594 25.52 24.35 31.87
C ASP A 594 25.56 23.33 30.69
N ILE A 595 25.76 22.04 30.98
CA ILE A 595 25.94 21.02 29.93
C ILE A 595 24.59 20.51 29.39
N SER A 596 23.93 21.31 28.56
CA SER A 596 22.99 20.75 27.58
C SER A 596 23.78 20.10 26.45
N PHE A 597 23.99 18.77 26.49
CA PHE A 597 24.65 18.02 25.40
C PHE A 597 23.88 18.21 24.07
N PRO A 598 24.39 18.98 23.08
CA PRO A 598 23.66 19.26 21.86
C PRO A 598 23.91 18.15 20.85
N LYS A 599 23.11 17.10 20.94
CA LYS A 599 23.02 15.95 20.02
C LYS A 599 24.22 14.98 20.08
N PHE A 600 23.86 13.72 20.25
CA PHE A 600 24.70 12.56 19.89
C PHE A 600 25.11 12.63 18.41
N PRO A 601 26.13 11.87 17.97
CA PRO A 601 26.42 11.71 16.54
C PRO A 601 25.16 11.35 15.75
N THR A 602 25.14 11.79 14.49
CA THR A 602 24.16 11.34 13.47
C THR A 602 24.11 9.82 13.38
N LYS A 603 23.07 9.27 12.75
CA LYS A 603 22.98 7.81 12.53
C LYS A 603 24.10 7.26 11.64
N SER A 604 24.79 8.12 10.89
CA SER A 604 26.00 7.81 10.11
C SER A 604 27.31 7.86 10.92
N GLY A 605 27.27 8.23 12.20
CA GLY A 605 28.44 8.36 13.07
C GLY A 605 29.18 9.69 12.95
N SER A 606 28.64 10.66 12.21
CA SER A 606 29.26 11.97 12.02
C SER A 606 28.96 12.94 13.17
N PHE A 607 29.96 13.76 13.51
CA PHE A 607 29.90 14.85 14.50
C PHE A 607 30.76 16.04 14.04
N LYS A 608 30.33 17.26 14.38
CA LYS A 608 31.06 18.51 14.11
C LYS A 608 30.91 19.44 15.31
N ASP A 609 32.04 19.95 15.80
CA ASP A 609 32.07 21.00 16.84
C ASP A 609 33.26 21.93 16.57
N GLY A 610 32.97 23.22 16.35
CA GLY A 610 33.93 24.20 15.84
C GLY A 610 34.69 23.69 14.59
N ASP A 611 36.01 23.67 14.69
CA ASP A 611 36.96 23.20 13.68
C ASP A 611 37.14 21.65 13.69
N LEU A 612 36.55 20.93 14.66
CA LEU A 612 36.64 19.46 14.77
C LEU A 612 35.57 18.79 13.90
N LEU A 613 35.98 17.84 13.06
CA LEU A 613 35.11 16.91 12.36
C LEU A 613 35.43 15.46 12.76
N VAL A 614 34.40 14.66 13.00
CA VAL A 614 34.51 13.22 13.27
C VAL A 614 33.52 12.48 12.39
N ASN A 615 33.93 11.36 11.78
CA ASN A 615 33.03 10.41 11.12
C ASN A 615 33.60 8.97 11.21
N LYS A 616 32.94 8.01 10.54
CA LYS A 616 33.39 6.61 10.44
C LYS A 616 34.80 6.39 9.86
N ASP A 617 35.33 7.37 9.11
CA ASP A 617 36.66 7.34 8.48
C ASP A 617 37.74 8.03 9.34
N GLY A 618 37.37 8.60 10.49
CA GLY A 618 38.30 9.11 11.51
C GLY A 618 37.97 10.51 12.05
N VAL A 619 38.96 11.11 12.71
CA VAL A 619 38.91 12.48 13.27
C VAL A 619 39.77 13.41 12.40
N ARG A 620 39.27 14.60 12.10
CA ARG A 620 39.99 15.67 11.39
C ARG A 620 39.83 17.00 12.12
N ILE A 621 40.85 17.85 12.05
CA ILE A 621 40.81 19.24 12.50
C ILE A 621 40.92 20.10 11.24
N VAL A 622 39.94 20.95 10.99
CA VAL A 622 39.87 21.85 9.84
C VAL A 622 40.17 23.26 10.32
N SER A 623 41.43 23.68 10.24
CA SER A 623 41.74 25.09 10.50
C SER A 623 41.11 25.96 9.41
N GLN A 624 40.71 27.18 9.77
CA GLN A 624 40.03 28.12 8.87
C GLN A 624 41.00 28.81 7.88
N SER A 625 42.14 28.17 7.56
CA SER A 625 43.32 28.84 7.02
C SER A 625 44.05 28.15 5.86
N GLU A 626 43.61 26.97 5.39
CA GLU A 626 44.16 26.33 4.19
C GLU A 626 43.07 25.76 3.26
N PRO A 627 43.08 26.10 1.95
CA PRO A 627 42.10 25.61 0.98
C PRO A 627 42.59 24.33 0.29
N GLU A 628 42.86 23.25 1.03
CA GLU A 628 43.05 21.94 0.38
C GLU A 628 41.76 21.52 -0.32
N ALA A 629 41.83 21.38 -1.64
CA ALA A 629 40.70 21.02 -2.50
C ALA A 629 40.26 19.57 -2.23
N ARG A 630 39.31 19.42 -1.30
CA ARG A 630 38.70 18.13 -0.94
C ARG A 630 38.21 17.40 -2.20
N PRO A 631 38.56 16.11 -2.39
CA PRO A 631 38.20 15.39 -3.62
C PRO A 631 36.68 15.34 -3.79
N PRO A 632 36.14 15.67 -4.98
CA PRO A 632 34.71 15.65 -5.21
C PRO A 632 34.16 14.22 -5.14
N ILE A 633 32.96 14.07 -4.60
CA ILE A 633 32.22 12.82 -4.60
C ILE A 633 31.94 12.44 -6.05
N LYS A 634 32.46 11.29 -6.48
CA LYS A 634 32.27 10.73 -7.82
C LYS A 634 31.16 9.70 -7.79
N PRO A 635 30.24 9.67 -8.78
CA PRO A 635 29.39 8.50 -9.00
C PRO A 635 30.26 7.37 -9.56
N SER A 636 30.57 6.37 -8.73
CA SER A 636 31.36 5.19 -9.11
C SER A 636 30.68 3.93 -8.61
N GLU A 637 30.38 3.01 -9.52
CA GLU A 637 29.43 1.89 -9.36
C GLU A 637 29.79 0.85 -8.28
N ALA A 638 31.01 0.91 -7.70
CA ALA A 638 31.52 -0.08 -6.75
C ALA A 638 31.16 0.16 -5.27
N ASP A 639 30.93 1.40 -4.84
CA ASP A 639 30.89 1.79 -3.40
C ASP A 639 29.59 2.54 -2.98
N MET A 640 28.54 2.50 -3.80
CA MET A 640 27.43 3.48 -3.75
C MET A 640 26.48 3.39 -2.54
N ASP A 641 26.38 2.25 -1.84
CA ASP A 641 25.41 2.08 -0.74
C ASP A 641 25.80 2.79 0.58
N ASN A 642 26.82 3.68 0.61
CA ASN A 642 27.34 4.22 1.89
C ASN A 642 28.00 5.62 1.92
N GLN A 643 27.87 6.49 0.89
CA GLN A 643 28.61 7.78 0.84
C GLN A 643 27.83 9.08 1.17
N LEU A 644 26.50 9.14 1.00
CA LEU A 644 25.71 10.36 1.22
C LEU A 644 24.45 10.10 2.05
N ASN A 645 24.31 10.82 3.18
CA ASN A 645 23.12 10.79 4.02
C ASN A 645 22.50 12.18 4.13
N LEU A 646 21.17 12.26 4.27
CA LEU A 646 20.47 13.53 4.44
C LEU A 646 20.83 14.25 5.76
N GLU A 647 21.23 13.51 6.80
CA GLU A 647 21.72 14.06 8.07
C GLU A 647 23.09 14.76 7.94
N ASP A 648 23.91 14.36 6.96
CA ASP A 648 25.27 14.89 6.72
C ASP A 648 25.28 16.16 5.85
N ILE A 649 24.11 16.75 5.59
CA ILE A 649 23.90 17.86 4.65
C ILE A 649 23.32 19.08 5.39
N ASP A 650 23.81 20.27 5.08
CA ASP A 650 23.27 21.55 5.55
C ASP A 650 22.59 22.32 4.41
N ALA A 651 21.40 22.86 4.67
CA ALA A 651 20.68 23.69 3.71
C ALA A 651 21.13 25.15 3.78
N ILE A 652 21.49 25.73 2.63
CA ILE A 652 22.06 27.08 2.54
C ILE A 652 21.02 28.09 2.02
N LYS A 653 20.30 27.76 0.96
CA LYS A 653 19.35 28.69 0.32
C LYS A 653 18.26 27.95 -0.45
N VAL A 654 17.02 28.43 -0.41
CA VAL A 654 15.97 27.96 -1.33
C VAL A 654 16.22 28.54 -2.73
N ILE A 655 16.37 27.68 -3.73
CA ILE A 655 16.54 28.04 -5.15
C ILE A 655 15.17 28.30 -5.79
N SER A 656 14.19 27.40 -5.54
CA SER A 656 12.84 27.53 -6.06
C SER A 656 11.81 26.93 -5.11
N ASN A 657 10.64 27.53 -5.01
CA ASN A 657 9.49 27.03 -4.26
C ASN A 657 8.24 27.08 -5.14
N GLY A 658 7.44 26.01 -5.14
CA GLY A 658 6.16 25.91 -5.85
C GLY A 658 5.28 24.85 -5.20
N ASN A 659 4.02 24.73 -5.65
CA ASN A 659 3.03 23.85 -5.02
C ASN A 659 3.55 22.41 -4.89
N GLY A 660 3.79 21.97 -3.64
CA GLY A 660 4.32 20.66 -3.29
C GLY A 660 5.81 20.40 -3.63
N ARG A 661 6.59 21.38 -4.12
CA ARG A 661 7.97 21.14 -4.61
C ARG A 661 8.92 22.27 -4.23
N ILE A 662 9.99 21.93 -3.52
CA ILE A 662 11.04 22.85 -3.06
C ILE A 662 12.38 22.37 -3.63
N VAL A 663 13.22 23.29 -4.11
CA VAL A 663 14.62 23.00 -4.46
C VAL A 663 15.52 23.91 -3.63
N GLN A 664 16.53 23.32 -2.99
CA GLN A 664 17.47 24.02 -2.11
C GLN A 664 18.91 23.82 -2.58
N LEU A 665 19.72 24.88 -2.51
CA LEU A 665 21.17 24.77 -2.49
C LEU A 665 21.57 24.22 -1.12
N VAL A 666 22.30 23.12 -1.12
CA VAL A 666 22.78 22.45 0.08
C VAL A 666 24.27 22.15 -0.02
N GLN A 667 24.93 21.94 1.12
CA GLN A 667 26.34 21.61 1.21
C GLN A 667 26.55 20.38 2.10
N HIS A 668 27.40 19.46 1.65
CA HIS A 668 27.76 18.28 2.44
C HIS A 668 28.83 18.63 3.48
N LYS A 669 28.56 18.33 4.77
CA LYS A 669 29.36 18.78 5.93
C LYS A 669 30.83 18.39 5.84
N TRP A 670 31.10 17.16 5.41
CA TRP A 670 32.46 16.61 5.38
C TRP A 670 33.27 17.04 4.16
N THR A 671 32.68 17.07 2.97
CA THR A 671 33.41 17.42 1.74
C THR A 671 33.37 18.91 1.39
N GLY A 672 32.40 19.67 1.92
CA GLY A 672 32.17 21.06 1.52
C GLY A 672 31.57 21.21 0.11
N GLN A 673 31.23 20.10 -0.56
CA GLN A 673 30.68 20.10 -1.91
C GLN A 673 29.22 20.56 -1.91
N PHE A 674 28.86 21.41 -2.88
CA PHE A 674 27.51 21.90 -3.09
C PHE A 674 26.67 20.96 -3.97
N PHE A 675 25.39 20.84 -3.65
CA PHE A 675 24.40 20.04 -4.38
C PHE A 675 23.06 20.79 -4.45
N ALA A 676 22.19 20.37 -5.36
CA ALA A 676 20.79 20.78 -5.39
C ALA A 676 19.92 19.69 -4.73
N LEU A 677 19.34 19.97 -3.58
CA LEU A 677 18.37 19.09 -2.92
C LEU A 677 16.97 19.42 -3.41
N LYS A 678 16.35 18.51 -4.15
CA LYS A 678 14.96 18.63 -4.61
C LYS A 678 14.03 17.81 -3.70
N ILE A 679 13.14 18.50 -3.00
CA ILE A 679 12.14 17.95 -2.09
C ILE A 679 10.78 17.99 -2.80
N ILE A 680 10.14 16.83 -2.94
CA ILE A 680 8.82 16.66 -3.55
C ILE A 680 7.88 16.11 -2.49
N GLN A 681 6.93 16.93 -2.02
CA GLN A 681 5.91 16.53 -1.05
C GLN A 681 4.79 15.79 -1.79
N MET A 682 4.51 14.54 -1.39
CA MET A 682 3.58 13.67 -2.12
C MET A 682 2.73 12.83 -1.16
N ASN A 683 1.43 13.14 -1.12
CA ASN A 683 0.41 12.27 -0.50
C ASN A 683 0.14 11.08 -1.44
N ILE A 684 1.10 10.15 -1.52
CA ILE A 684 1.10 9.03 -2.45
C ILE A 684 1.32 7.71 -1.71
N GLU A 685 0.66 6.66 -2.17
CA GLU A 685 0.75 5.31 -1.63
C GLU A 685 2.18 4.73 -1.68
N GLU A 686 2.48 3.86 -0.71
CA GLU A 686 3.79 3.22 -0.56
C GLU A 686 4.21 2.34 -1.76
N SER A 687 3.26 1.90 -2.58
CA SER A 687 3.49 1.20 -3.85
C SER A 687 4.19 2.11 -4.88
N ALA A 688 3.56 3.23 -5.24
CA ALA A 688 4.12 4.20 -6.17
C ALA A 688 5.39 4.86 -5.62
N ARG A 689 5.48 5.06 -4.29
CA ARG A 689 6.74 5.47 -3.62
C ARG A 689 7.92 4.53 -3.94
N LYS A 690 7.69 3.21 -3.92
CA LYS A 690 8.72 2.21 -4.22
C LYS A 690 9.10 2.23 -5.70
N GLN A 691 8.15 2.40 -6.62
CA GLN A 691 8.44 2.61 -8.05
C GLN A 691 9.33 3.84 -8.28
N ILE A 692 9.01 4.98 -7.65
CA ILE A 692 9.80 6.22 -7.75
C ILE A 692 11.23 5.99 -7.24
N ALA A 693 11.40 5.30 -6.11
CA ALA A 693 12.72 4.98 -5.57
C ALA A 693 13.54 4.06 -6.51
N ILE A 694 12.90 3.12 -7.21
CA ILE A 694 13.56 2.23 -8.18
C ILE A 694 13.99 3.02 -9.42
N GLU A 695 13.10 3.83 -10.01
CA GLU A 695 13.44 4.69 -11.16
C GLU A 695 14.57 5.67 -10.81
N LEU A 696 14.55 6.28 -9.61
CA LEU A 696 15.63 7.15 -9.15
C LEU A 696 16.95 6.38 -8.86
N LYS A 697 16.90 5.11 -8.41
CA LYS A 697 18.13 4.30 -8.22
C LYS A 697 18.77 3.90 -9.56
N ILE A 698 18.00 3.64 -10.61
CA ILE A 698 18.52 3.36 -11.98
C ILE A 698 19.33 4.55 -12.54
N ASN A 699 18.95 5.79 -12.20
CA ASN A 699 19.62 7.02 -12.66
C ASN A 699 21.03 7.23 -12.11
N GLN A 700 21.41 6.54 -11.03
CA GLN A 700 22.71 6.71 -10.37
C GLN A 700 23.90 6.21 -11.22
N SER A 701 23.60 5.60 -12.39
CA SER A 701 24.54 5.16 -13.43
C SER A 701 24.76 6.15 -14.59
N SER A 702 24.19 7.36 -14.54
CA SER A 702 24.18 8.28 -15.69
C SER A 702 25.50 9.02 -15.91
N GLN A 703 26.34 8.52 -16.82
CA GLN A 703 27.64 9.12 -17.19
C GLN A 703 27.56 10.22 -18.30
N CYS A 704 26.37 10.57 -18.81
CA CYS A 704 26.23 11.55 -19.88
C CYS A 704 26.44 13.00 -19.38
N PRO A 705 27.38 13.78 -19.94
CA PRO A 705 27.68 15.14 -19.46
C PRO A 705 26.59 16.18 -19.78
N TYR A 706 25.60 15.84 -20.60
CA TYR A 706 24.49 16.71 -21.01
C TYR A 706 23.19 16.46 -20.24
N VAL A 707 23.26 15.68 -19.16
CA VAL A 707 22.15 15.32 -18.27
C VAL A 707 22.59 15.57 -16.83
N VAL A 708 21.72 16.17 -16.01
CA VAL A 708 22.03 16.49 -14.61
C VAL A 708 22.22 15.20 -13.80
N VAL A 709 23.37 15.06 -13.14
CA VAL A 709 23.70 13.86 -12.36
C VAL A 709 22.81 13.76 -11.12
N CYS A 710 22.22 12.58 -10.90
CA CYS A 710 21.50 12.24 -9.67
C CYS A 710 22.42 11.42 -8.76
N TYR A 711 22.81 11.99 -7.62
CA TYR A 711 23.77 11.37 -6.69
C TYR A 711 23.12 10.36 -5.74
N GLN A 712 21.98 10.73 -5.13
CA GLN A 712 21.25 9.87 -4.20
C GLN A 712 19.80 10.36 -4.07
N SER A 713 18.88 9.46 -3.69
CA SER A 713 17.49 9.81 -3.35
C SER A 713 17.07 9.17 -2.03
N PHE A 714 16.45 9.96 -1.16
CA PHE A 714 15.87 9.52 0.11
C PHE A 714 14.34 9.68 0.10
N TYR A 715 13.66 8.96 0.98
CA TYR A 715 12.28 9.23 1.34
C TYR A 715 12.16 9.43 2.85
N THR A 716 11.47 10.47 3.29
CA THR A 716 11.25 10.76 4.72
C THR A 716 9.97 11.58 4.88
N ASN A 717 9.12 11.22 5.85
CA ASN A 717 7.95 12.01 6.29
C ASN A 717 6.99 12.50 5.18
N GLY A 718 6.71 11.68 4.16
CA GLY A 718 5.81 12.07 3.05
C GLY A 718 6.49 12.86 1.92
N ALA A 719 7.81 13.03 1.98
CA ALA A 719 8.59 13.74 0.97
C ALA A 719 9.67 12.84 0.35
N ILE A 720 9.87 13.00 -0.96
CA ILE A 720 10.99 12.43 -1.72
C ILE A 720 12.06 13.52 -1.84
N SER A 721 13.28 13.22 -1.40
CA SER A 721 14.40 14.15 -1.33
C SER A 721 15.55 13.67 -2.20
N ILE A 722 15.82 14.36 -3.31
CA ILE A 722 16.77 13.95 -4.35
C ILE A 722 18.00 14.88 -4.34
N ILE A 723 19.20 14.33 -4.20
CA ILE A 723 20.46 15.05 -4.39
C ILE A 723 20.82 15.05 -5.88
N LEU A 724 20.84 16.23 -6.47
CA LEU A 724 21.23 16.48 -7.86
C LEU A 724 22.53 17.30 -7.91
N GLU A 725 23.22 17.24 -9.05
CA GLU A 725 24.29 18.17 -9.40
C GLU A 725 23.79 19.62 -9.32
N TYR A 726 24.57 20.50 -8.69
CA TYR A 726 24.26 21.92 -8.64
C TYR A 726 24.76 22.65 -9.89
N MET A 727 23.82 23.24 -10.62
CA MET A 727 24.07 24.06 -11.81
C MET A 727 23.90 25.54 -11.42
N ASP A 728 25.03 26.24 -11.30
CA ASP A 728 25.12 27.53 -10.59
C ASP A 728 24.64 28.75 -11.40
N GLY A 729 24.45 28.61 -12.71
CA GLY A 729 23.83 29.61 -13.58
C GLY A 729 22.30 29.56 -13.56
N GLY A 730 21.69 28.56 -12.93
CA GLY A 730 20.24 28.39 -12.83
C GLY A 730 19.60 27.73 -14.05
N SER A 731 18.35 28.09 -14.37
CA SER A 731 17.63 27.57 -15.54
C SER A 731 17.71 28.52 -16.74
N LEU A 732 17.61 27.97 -17.95
CA LEU A 732 17.61 28.75 -19.19
C LEU A 732 16.41 29.72 -19.26
N ALA A 733 15.28 29.38 -18.62
CA ALA A 733 14.16 30.31 -18.45
C ALA A 733 14.53 31.54 -17.61
N ASP A 734 15.34 31.38 -16.56
CA ASP A 734 15.76 32.48 -15.69
C ASP A 734 16.89 33.30 -16.33
N PHE A 735 17.71 32.68 -17.16
CA PHE A 735 18.65 33.36 -18.04
C PHE A 735 17.94 34.19 -19.12
N LEU A 736 16.94 33.63 -19.80
CA LEU A 736 16.17 34.30 -20.85
C LEU A 736 15.47 35.57 -20.32
N LYS A 737 14.94 35.53 -19.09
CA LYS A 737 14.38 36.73 -18.42
C LYS A 737 15.39 37.88 -18.26
N LYS A 738 16.70 37.59 -18.13
CA LYS A 738 17.77 38.61 -18.07
C LYS A 738 18.10 39.17 -19.45
N VAL A 739 18.39 38.28 -20.41
CA VAL A 739 18.93 38.67 -21.73
C VAL A 739 17.85 39.05 -22.77
N LYS A 740 16.58 38.75 -22.48
CA LYS A 740 15.39 38.86 -23.35
C LYS A 740 15.41 37.91 -24.54
N SER A 741 16.51 37.78 -25.26
CA SER A 741 16.69 36.85 -26.39
C SER A 741 18.12 36.33 -26.45
N ILE A 742 18.31 35.15 -27.03
CA ILE A 742 19.61 34.50 -27.21
C ILE A 742 19.98 34.50 -28.71
N PRO A 743 21.13 35.07 -29.12
CA PRO A 743 21.57 35.07 -30.52
C PRO A 743 21.87 33.68 -31.08
N GLU A 744 21.74 33.51 -32.40
CA GLU A 744 21.90 32.23 -33.10
C GLU A 744 23.19 31.43 -32.80
N PRO A 745 24.39 32.02 -32.69
CA PRO A 745 25.61 31.27 -32.35
C PRO A 745 25.52 30.58 -30.98
N TYR A 746 25.01 31.31 -29.97
CA TYR A 746 24.80 30.76 -28.63
C TYR A 746 23.65 29.74 -28.61
N LEU A 747 22.57 29.97 -29.37
CA LEU A 747 21.50 28.98 -29.55
C LEU A 747 21.99 27.68 -30.20
N ALA A 748 22.85 27.76 -31.21
CA ALA A 748 23.43 26.60 -31.86
C ALA A 748 24.27 25.79 -30.85
N ALA A 749 25.16 26.46 -30.09
CA ALA A 749 25.97 25.83 -29.05
C ALA A 749 25.12 25.19 -27.93
N ILE A 750 24.08 25.88 -27.46
CA ILE A 750 23.11 25.36 -26.49
C ILE A 750 22.37 24.14 -27.06
N CYS A 751 21.83 24.26 -28.28
CA CYS A 751 21.08 23.19 -28.95
C CYS A 751 21.95 21.93 -29.17
N LYS A 752 23.22 22.11 -29.56
CA LYS A 752 24.21 21.03 -29.77
C LYS A 752 24.51 20.26 -28.49
N GLN A 753 24.36 20.86 -27.31
CA GLN A 753 24.41 20.17 -26.01
C GLN A 753 23.08 19.46 -25.69
N VAL A 754 21.95 20.16 -25.81
CA VAL A 754 20.61 19.60 -25.50
C VAL A 754 20.29 18.39 -26.39
N LEU A 755 20.62 18.43 -27.68
CA LEU A 755 20.42 17.32 -28.60
C LEU A 755 21.26 16.08 -28.26
N LYS A 756 22.49 16.25 -27.75
CA LYS A 756 23.29 15.12 -27.25
C LYS A 756 22.66 14.51 -25.99
N GLY A 757 22.12 15.34 -25.09
CA GLY A 757 21.33 14.90 -23.94
C GLY A 757 20.08 14.12 -24.35
N LEU A 758 19.29 14.64 -25.31
CA LEU A 758 18.13 13.94 -25.87
C LEU A 758 18.52 12.65 -26.59
N MET A 759 19.59 12.64 -27.38
CA MET A 759 20.08 11.44 -28.07
C MET A 759 20.40 10.32 -27.07
N TYR A 760 21.10 10.64 -25.97
CA TYR A 760 21.38 9.70 -24.88
C TYR A 760 20.09 9.15 -24.25
N LEU A 761 19.15 10.03 -23.87
CA LEU A 761 17.88 9.61 -23.28
C LEU A 761 17.07 8.72 -24.24
N HIS A 762 16.95 9.13 -25.51
CA HIS A 762 16.15 8.46 -26.54
C HIS A 762 16.74 7.12 -26.98
N HIS A 763 18.05 7.03 -27.20
CA HIS A 763 18.70 5.87 -27.80
C HIS A 763 19.43 4.95 -26.82
N GLU A 764 20.05 5.46 -25.76
CA GLU A 764 20.84 4.64 -24.82
C GLU A 764 20.05 4.23 -23.57
N LYS A 765 19.07 5.04 -23.16
CA LYS A 765 18.20 4.75 -22.01
C LYS A 765 16.74 4.45 -22.37
N HIS A 766 16.32 4.70 -23.62
CA HIS A 766 14.95 4.51 -24.13
C HIS A 766 13.86 5.31 -23.38
N ILE A 767 14.19 6.51 -22.92
CA ILE A 767 13.34 7.41 -22.15
C ILE A 767 12.81 8.54 -23.03
N ILE A 768 11.57 8.96 -22.81
CA ILE A 768 10.95 10.17 -23.38
C ILE A 768 10.82 11.19 -22.24
N HIS A 769 11.30 12.42 -22.42
CA HIS A 769 11.31 13.45 -21.37
C HIS A 769 9.90 13.98 -21.06
N ARG A 770 9.02 14.11 -22.06
CA ARG A 770 7.60 14.52 -21.95
C ARG A 770 7.32 15.95 -21.42
N ASP A 771 8.29 16.64 -20.85
CA ASP A 771 8.15 17.98 -20.22
C ASP A 771 9.35 18.90 -20.52
N LEU A 772 9.90 18.83 -21.74
CA LEU A 772 11.01 19.69 -22.15
C LEU A 772 10.52 21.13 -22.36
N LYS A 773 11.13 22.10 -21.65
CA LYS A 773 10.84 23.54 -21.69
C LYS A 773 12.05 24.32 -21.14
N PRO A 774 12.16 25.66 -21.27
CA PRO A 774 13.40 26.38 -20.90
C PRO A 774 13.74 26.27 -19.40
N SER A 775 12.76 26.03 -18.53
CA SER A 775 12.98 25.79 -17.08
C SER A 775 13.44 24.37 -16.73
N LYS A 776 13.58 23.46 -17.72
CA LYS A 776 14.17 22.11 -17.56
C LYS A 776 15.56 21.96 -18.20
N LEU A 777 16.08 23.05 -18.76
CA LEU A 777 17.46 23.17 -19.20
C LEU A 777 18.21 23.98 -18.14
N LEU A 778 19.20 23.38 -17.51
CA LEU A 778 20.04 24.05 -16.51
C LEU A 778 21.40 24.41 -17.10
N ILE A 779 21.95 25.55 -16.66
CA ILE A 779 23.21 26.11 -17.13
C ILE A 779 24.16 26.38 -15.97
N ASN A 780 25.47 26.36 -16.22
CA ASN A 780 26.49 26.71 -15.23
C ASN A 780 27.57 27.64 -15.82
N HIS A 781 28.30 28.35 -14.97
CA HIS A 781 29.33 29.31 -15.41
C HIS A 781 30.57 28.65 -16.06
N ARG A 782 30.55 27.33 -16.31
CA ARG A 782 31.54 26.62 -17.14
C ARG A 782 31.07 26.44 -18.59
N GLY A 783 29.88 26.93 -18.95
CA GLY A 783 29.28 26.79 -20.29
C GLY A 783 28.55 25.47 -20.54
N GLU A 784 28.41 24.61 -19.53
CA GLU A 784 27.68 23.35 -19.66
C GLU A 784 26.16 23.58 -19.64
N VAL A 785 25.43 22.89 -20.52
CA VAL A 785 23.96 22.87 -20.57
C VAL A 785 23.46 21.45 -20.36
N LYS A 786 22.60 21.23 -19.35
CA LYS A 786 22.14 19.89 -18.95
C LYS A 786 20.63 19.80 -18.80
N ILE A 787 20.08 18.65 -19.22
CA ILE A 787 18.66 18.31 -19.08
C ILE A 787 18.37 17.81 -17.66
N THR A 788 17.25 18.24 -17.06
CA THR A 788 16.78 17.78 -15.74
C THR A 788 15.31 17.32 -15.74
N ASP A 789 14.85 16.69 -14.65
CA ASP A 789 13.46 16.24 -14.41
C ASP A 789 12.84 15.21 -15.38
N PHE A 790 13.61 14.69 -16.34
CA PHE A 790 13.22 13.72 -17.37
C PHE A 790 12.64 12.38 -16.86
N HIS A 791 12.83 12.01 -15.60
CA HIS A 791 12.14 10.88 -14.95
C HIS A 791 10.92 11.30 -14.14
N VAL A 792 10.94 12.48 -13.51
CA VAL A 792 9.83 12.95 -12.67
C VAL A 792 8.58 13.11 -13.54
N SER A 793 8.71 13.54 -14.78
CA SER A 793 7.63 13.58 -15.78
C SER A 793 6.99 12.22 -16.13
N ALA A 794 7.65 11.08 -15.88
CA ALA A 794 7.06 9.76 -16.05
C ALA A 794 6.14 9.41 -14.88
N ILE A 795 6.62 9.64 -13.66
CA ILE A 795 5.92 9.47 -12.38
C ILE A 795 4.65 10.35 -12.32
N LEU A 796 4.79 11.62 -12.70
CA LEU A 796 3.72 12.63 -12.71
C LEU A 796 2.65 12.40 -13.80
N ALA A 797 2.83 11.43 -14.71
CA ALA A 797 1.83 11.11 -15.73
C ALA A 797 0.59 10.38 -15.15
N SER A 798 0.63 10.04 -13.86
CA SER A 798 -0.49 9.50 -13.08
C SER A 798 -1.79 10.33 -13.25
N PRO A 799 -2.99 9.70 -13.35
CA PRO A 799 -4.23 10.44 -13.61
C PRO A 799 -4.56 11.53 -12.58
N SER A 800 -4.19 11.34 -11.32
CA SER A 800 -4.54 12.23 -10.20
C SER A 800 -3.77 13.57 -10.20
N GLU A 801 -2.51 13.62 -10.66
CA GLU A 801 -1.78 14.89 -10.77
C GLU A 801 -2.08 15.66 -12.07
N ARG A 802 -2.63 14.97 -13.10
CA ARG A 802 -3.18 15.64 -14.30
C ARG A 802 -4.35 16.58 -13.97
N ALA A 803 -5.13 16.27 -12.92
CA ALA A 803 -6.15 17.17 -12.39
C ALA A 803 -5.56 18.30 -11.51
N ASN A 804 -4.61 17.95 -10.64
CA ASN A 804 -4.15 18.86 -9.58
C ASN A 804 -3.02 19.84 -9.95
N THR A 805 -2.49 19.80 -11.18
CA THR A 805 -1.59 20.84 -11.72
C THR A 805 -2.33 21.85 -12.60
N PHE A 806 -3.45 22.37 -12.08
CA PHE A 806 -4.19 23.46 -12.71
C PHE A 806 -3.35 24.74 -12.79
N VAL A 807 -3.44 25.44 -13.92
CA VAL A 807 -2.62 26.61 -14.32
C VAL A 807 -1.13 26.31 -14.56
N GLY A 808 -0.74 26.27 -15.85
CA GLY A 808 0.59 26.72 -16.29
C GLY A 808 1.47 25.78 -17.14
N THR A 809 1.21 24.47 -17.23
CA THR A 809 2.24 23.51 -17.73
C THR A 809 1.83 22.65 -18.93
N TYR A 810 1.35 23.26 -20.03
CA TYR A 810 1.04 22.53 -21.27
C TYR A 810 1.60 23.18 -22.55
N THR A 811 2.27 24.34 -22.46
CA THR A 811 2.69 25.15 -23.62
C THR A 811 3.57 24.41 -24.63
N CYS A 812 4.46 23.54 -24.17
CA CYS A 812 5.43 22.85 -25.03
C CYS A 812 4.95 21.45 -25.52
N MET A 813 3.67 21.12 -25.38
CA MET A 813 3.14 19.80 -25.79
C MET A 813 3.03 19.68 -27.32
N SER A 814 3.25 18.48 -27.84
CA SER A 814 3.17 18.18 -29.28
C SER A 814 1.74 17.79 -29.73
N PRO A 815 1.35 18.06 -30.99
CA PRO A 815 -0.02 17.84 -31.46
C PRO A 815 -0.50 16.40 -31.25
N GLU A 816 0.35 15.41 -31.53
CA GLU A 816 0.01 14.00 -31.37
C GLU A 816 -0.29 13.61 -29.91
N ARG A 817 0.28 14.34 -28.93
CA ARG A 817 0.00 14.13 -27.50
C ARG A 817 -1.29 14.79 -27.05
N ILE A 818 -1.63 15.94 -27.65
CA ILE A 818 -2.87 16.68 -27.35
C ILE A 818 -4.09 15.88 -27.80
N VAL A 819 -4.04 15.29 -29.00
CA VAL A 819 -5.13 14.44 -29.53
C VAL A 819 -5.14 13.00 -28.98
N GLY A 820 -4.28 12.69 -28.00
CA GLY A 820 -4.23 11.37 -27.35
C GLY A 820 -3.70 10.21 -28.22
N ALA A 821 -3.00 10.50 -29.32
CA ALA A 821 -2.44 9.48 -30.21
C ALA A 821 -1.17 8.83 -29.63
N SER A 822 -0.74 7.71 -30.24
CA SER A 822 0.50 7.03 -29.89
C SER A 822 1.71 7.91 -30.21
N TYR A 823 2.37 8.44 -29.17
CA TYR A 823 3.54 9.30 -29.28
C TYR A 823 4.84 8.55 -28.93
N GLY A 824 5.99 9.08 -29.37
CA GLY A 824 7.32 8.52 -29.11
C GLY A 824 8.36 9.62 -28.88
N ILE A 825 9.65 9.26 -28.97
CA ILE A 825 10.79 10.17 -28.75
C ILE A 825 10.75 11.48 -29.57
N LYS A 826 10.13 11.45 -30.75
CA LYS A 826 9.94 12.63 -31.63
C LYS A 826 9.04 13.71 -30.97
N ALA A 827 8.31 13.41 -29.90
CA ALA A 827 7.53 14.40 -29.15
C ALA A 827 8.42 15.45 -28.44
N ASP A 828 9.55 15.03 -27.87
CA ASP A 828 10.48 15.96 -27.20
C ASP A 828 11.16 16.90 -28.21
N ILE A 829 11.25 16.50 -29.49
CA ILE A 829 11.83 17.32 -30.56
C ILE A 829 10.91 18.50 -30.94
N TRP A 830 9.59 18.29 -30.91
CA TRP A 830 8.64 19.39 -31.06
C TRP A 830 8.80 20.40 -29.92
N SER A 831 8.86 19.92 -28.68
CA SER A 831 9.12 20.75 -27.51
C SER A 831 10.44 21.52 -27.63
N LEU A 832 11.51 20.89 -28.15
CA LEU A 832 12.78 21.56 -28.43
C LEU A 832 12.64 22.68 -29.48
N GLY A 833 11.87 22.46 -30.54
CA GLY A 833 11.59 23.48 -31.55
C GLY A 833 10.93 24.73 -30.96
N LEU A 834 9.92 24.54 -30.10
CA LEU A 834 9.27 25.65 -29.39
C LEU A 834 10.21 26.35 -28.41
N VAL A 835 11.03 25.60 -27.66
CA VAL A 835 12.05 26.13 -26.72
C VAL A 835 13.05 27.04 -27.44
N LEU A 836 13.57 26.61 -28.60
CA LEU A 836 14.56 27.38 -29.34
C LEU A 836 13.95 28.64 -29.95
N LEU A 837 12.72 28.56 -30.47
CA LEU A 837 12.01 29.72 -31.02
C LEU A 837 11.61 30.72 -29.91
N GLU A 838 11.25 30.25 -28.72
CA GLU A 838 11.05 31.07 -27.52
C GLU A 838 12.35 31.78 -27.10
N CYS A 839 13.47 31.06 -27.04
CA CYS A 839 14.76 31.64 -26.68
C CYS A 839 15.30 32.63 -27.74
N ALA A 840 15.01 32.40 -29.02
CA ALA A 840 15.41 33.28 -30.13
C ALA A 840 14.62 34.60 -30.17
N THR A 841 13.29 34.52 -29.99
CA THR A 841 12.40 35.68 -30.11
C THR A 841 12.12 36.40 -28.79
N GLY A 842 12.42 35.76 -27.66
CA GLY A 842 12.11 36.26 -26.32
C GLY A 842 10.62 36.19 -25.94
N LYS A 843 9.81 35.48 -26.73
CA LYS A 843 8.37 35.33 -26.55
C LYS A 843 7.94 33.91 -26.88
N PHE A 844 6.93 33.38 -26.19
CA PHE A 844 6.39 32.07 -26.55
C PHE A 844 5.76 32.11 -27.97
N PRO A 845 5.97 31.10 -28.85
CA PRO A 845 5.67 31.26 -30.29
C PRO A 845 4.19 31.34 -30.69
N TYR A 846 3.26 30.96 -29.81
CA TYR A 846 1.82 31.13 -30.03
C TYR A 846 1.30 32.33 -29.22
N THR A 847 0.49 33.17 -29.86
CA THR A 847 -0.18 34.32 -29.23
C THR A 847 -1.68 34.06 -29.01
N PRO A 848 -2.30 34.65 -27.97
CA PRO A 848 -3.75 34.72 -27.84
C PRO A 848 -4.42 35.40 -29.06
N PRO A 849 -5.75 35.25 -29.23
CA PRO A 849 -6.52 36.03 -30.20
C PRO A 849 -6.35 37.55 -29.99
N GLU A 850 -6.45 38.33 -31.07
CA GLU A 850 -6.03 39.75 -31.17
C GLU A 850 -6.82 40.76 -30.31
N GLN A 851 -7.61 40.31 -29.34
CA GLN A 851 -8.46 41.13 -28.46
C GLN A 851 -8.36 40.73 -26.97
N ALA A 852 -7.47 39.81 -26.60
CA ALA A 852 -7.32 39.31 -25.23
C ALA A 852 -5.92 39.59 -24.64
N GLU A 853 -5.86 40.01 -23.37
CA GLU A 853 -4.60 40.24 -22.64
C GLU A 853 -3.86 38.95 -22.25
N GLY A 854 -4.45 37.78 -22.52
CA GLY A 854 -3.90 36.46 -22.22
C GLY A 854 -4.76 35.35 -22.81
N TRP A 855 -4.38 34.09 -22.55
CA TRP A 855 -5.19 32.92 -22.89
C TRP A 855 -6.38 32.82 -21.92
N THR A 856 -7.61 32.75 -22.42
CA THR A 856 -8.81 32.68 -21.56
C THR A 856 -8.88 31.34 -20.84
N ASN A 857 -8.44 30.28 -21.51
CA ASN A 857 -8.30 28.94 -20.95
C ASN A 857 -7.20 28.14 -21.68
N LEU A 858 -6.91 26.95 -21.17
CA LEU A 858 -5.85 26.09 -21.71
C LEU A 858 -6.22 25.43 -23.06
N TYR A 859 -7.50 25.15 -23.28
CA TYR A 859 -7.97 24.42 -24.46
C TYR A 859 -7.79 25.24 -25.73
N GLU A 860 -7.95 26.57 -25.67
CA GLU A 860 -7.65 27.49 -26.79
C GLU A 860 -6.23 27.31 -27.34
N LEU A 861 -5.22 27.19 -26.47
CA LEU A 861 -3.84 26.96 -26.89
C LEU A 861 -3.64 25.53 -27.44
N MET A 862 -4.30 24.54 -26.83
CA MET A 862 -4.21 23.14 -27.27
C MET A 862 -4.85 22.93 -28.65
N GLU A 863 -6.02 23.52 -28.88
CA GLU A 863 -6.71 23.60 -30.17
C GLU A 863 -5.84 24.31 -31.20
N ARG A 864 -5.26 25.47 -30.87
CA ARG A 864 -4.38 26.22 -31.77
C ARG A 864 -3.11 25.44 -32.18
N ILE A 865 -2.54 24.62 -31.29
CA ILE A 865 -1.42 23.72 -31.62
C ILE A 865 -1.85 22.59 -32.57
N VAL A 866 -3.07 22.07 -32.42
CA VAL A 866 -3.59 20.95 -33.23
C VAL A 866 -4.09 21.40 -34.60
N GLU A 867 -4.77 22.53 -34.71
CA GLU A 867 -5.40 23.02 -35.94
C GLU A 867 -4.49 23.94 -36.76
N GLU A 868 -3.96 25.02 -36.19
CA GLU A 868 -3.21 26.04 -36.96
C GLU A 868 -1.82 25.58 -37.43
N SER A 869 -1.30 26.18 -38.50
CA SER A 869 0.05 25.90 -39.01
C SER A 869 1.13 26.05 -37.92
N PRO A 870 2.14 25.16 -37.87
CA PRO A 870 3.21 25.26 -36.89
C PRO A 870 3.99 26.58 -37.03
N PRO A 871 4.41 27.21 -35.91
CA PRO A 871 5.10 28.49 -35.96
C PRO A 871 6.48 28.34 -36.60
N CYS A 872 6.87 29.32 -37.42
CA CYS A 872 8.16 29.38 -38.09
C CYS A 872 9.01 30.53 -37.53
N ALA A 873 10.34 30.40 -37.62
CA ALA A 873 11.24 31.52 -37.33
C ALA A 873 11.12 32.59 -38.43
N PRO A 874 10.93 33.88 -38.10
CA PRO A 874 10.84 34.95 -39.09
C PRO A 874 12.09 35.06 -39.98
N SER A 875 11.93 34.90 -41.29
CA SER A 875 13.00 34.98 -42.30
C SER A 875 13.75 36.30 -42.31
N GLU A 876 13.10 37.39 -41.89
CA GLU A 876 13.69 38.74 -41.88
C GLU A 876 14.58 39.00 -40.64
N GLN A 877 14.69 38.04 -39.71
CA GLN A 877 15.39 38.19 -38.42
C GLN A 877 16.42 37.09 -38.15
N PHE A 878 16.37 35.99 -38.89
CA PHE A 878 17.06 34.73 -38.58
C PHE A 878 17.64 34.08 -39.84
N SER A 879 18.64 33.21 -39.67
CA SER A 879 19.30 32.55 -40.80
C SER A 879 18.38 31.53 -41.49
N PRO A 880 18.51 31.32 -42.81
CA PRO A 880 17.83 30.23 -43.52
C PRO A 880 18.08 28.86 -42.88
N GLU A 881 19.28 28.66 -42.33
CA GLU A 881 19.70 27.48 -41.58
C GLU A 881 18.90 27.29 -40.28
N PHE A 882 18.69 28.35 -39.49
CA PHE A 882 17.86 28.31 -38.27
C PHE A 882 16.38 28.14 -38.62
N CYS A 883 15.84 28.87 -39.60
CA CYS A 883 14.48 28.68 -40.10
C CYS A 883 14.24 27.23 -40.52
N SER A 884 15.16 26.65 -41.31
CA SER A 884 15.12 25.24 -41.73
C SER A 884 15.20 24.27 -40.55
N PHE A 885 16.03 24.57 -39.54
CA PHE A 885 16.13 23.76 -38.32
C PHE A 885 14.81 23.75 -37.52
N ILE A 886 14.20 24.92 -37.31
CA ILE A 886 12.92 25.07 -36.61
C ILE A 886 11.80 24.34 -37.38
N SER A 887 11.72 24.51 -38.70
CA SER A 887 10.76 23.76 -39.53
C SER A 887 10.97 22.24 -39.50
N ALA A 888 12.19 21.75 -39.30
CA ALA A 888 12.47 20.32 -39.15
C ALA A 888 12.08 19.75 -37.76
N CYS A 889 12.05 20.60 -36.73
CA CYS A 889 11.58 20.26 -35.39
C CYS A 889 10.04 20.32 -35.25
N LEU A 890 9.39 21.26 -35.95
CA LEU A 890 7.97 21.58 -35.79
C LEU A 890 7.06 20.98 -36.89
N GLN A 891 7.44 19.83 -37.44
CA GLN A 891 6.54 19.04 -38.28
C GLN A 891 5.39 18.44 -37.44
N LYS A 892 4.14 18.60 -37.89
CA LYS A 892 2.97 18.03 -37.18
C LYS A 892 2.98 16.51 -37.20
N ASP A 893 3.23 15.84 -38.34
CA ASP A 893 3.40 14.38 -38.36
C ASP A 893 4.74 13.99 -37.70
N PRO A 894 4.75 13.16 -36.63
CA PRO A 894 5.98 12.70 -35.99
C PRO A 894 6.92 11.86 -36.87
N LYS A 895 6.47 11.37 -38.03
CA LYS A 895 7.30 10.67 -39.02
C LYS A 895 8.23 11.61 -39.78
N GLU A 896 7.67 12.72 -40.28
CA GLU A 896 8.38 13.75 -41.05
C GLU A 896 9.26 14.64 -40.15
N ARG A 897 8.90 14.74 -38.86
CA ARG A 897 9.72 15.41 -37.83
C ARG A 897 11.08 14.71 -37.71
N LYS A 898 12.19 15.46 -37.69
CA LYS A 898 13.53 14.85 -37.48
C LYS A 898 13.71 14.35 -36.04
N SER A 899 14.64 13.40 -35.83
CA SER A 899 15.07 12.93 -34.51
C SER A 899 16.28 13.71 -34.00
N ALA A 900 16.64 13.54 -32.72
CA ALA A 900 17.84 14.14 -32.16
C ALA A 900 19.11 13.81 -32.98
N ARG A 901 19.25 12.55 -33.43
CA ARG A 901 20.37 12.09 -34.27
C ARG A 901 20.39 12.75 -35.65
N GLU A 902 19.23 12.95 -36.27
CA GLU A 902 19.09 13.60 -37.59
C GLU A 902 19.28 15.13 -37.51
N LEU A 903 19.00 15.73 -36.35
CA LEU A 903 19.22 17.16 -36.10
C LEU A 903 20.68 17.48 -35.72
N LEU A 904 21.40 16.55 -35.06
CA LEU A 904 22.82 16.71 -34.72
C LEU A 904 23.76 16.90 -35.94
N VAL A 905 23.28 16.59 -37.15
CA VAL A 905 24.00 16.80 -38.42
C VAL A 905 23.41 17.93 -39.27
N HIS A 906 22.53 18.76 -38.71
CA HIS A 906 21.92 19.90 -39.42
C HIS A 906 22.89 21.07 -39.56
N SER A 907 22.89 21.73 -40.73
CA SER A 907 23.83 22.82 -41.06
C SER A 907 23.93 23.91 -39.98
N PHE A 908 22.79 24.33 -39.43
CA PHE A 908 22.67 25.30 -38.33
C PHE A 908 23.61 25.01 -37.13
N LEU A 909 23.79 23.74 -36.75
CA LEU A 909 24.60 23.39 -35.59
C LEU A 909 26.10 23.46 -35.84
N ASN A 910 26.53 23.52 -37.10
CA ASN A 910 27.94 23.57 -37.51
C ASN A 910 28.30 24.93 -38.15
N MET A 911 27.29 25.75 -38.47
CA MET A 911 27.41 27.10 -39.05
C MET A 911 28.29 28.07 -38.23
N TYR A 912 28.46 27.79 -36.94
CA TYR A 912 29.21 28.64 -36.00
C TYR A 912 30.36 27.89 -35.29
N ASP A 913 30.77 26.71 -35.78
CA ASP A 913 31.87 25.97 -35.15
C ASP A 913 33.23 26.70 -35.28
N ASP A 914 33.42 27.53 -36.31
CA ASP A 914 34.61 28.36 -36.52
C ASP A 914 34.66 29.63 -35.63
N LEU A 915 33.61 29.91 -34.85
CA LEU A 915 33.41 31.18 -34.13
C LEU A 915 33.76 31.13 -32.62
N ASP A 916 34.31 30.02 -32.14
CA ASP A 916 34.74 29.77 -30.74
C ASP A 916 33.77 30.32 -29.68
N VAL A 917 32.51 29.85 -29.75
CA VAL A 917 31.37 30.42 -29.02
C VAL A 917 31.45 30.12 -27.52
N ASP A 918 32.10 30.99 -26.77
CA ASP A 918 32.27 30.87 -25.32
C ASP A 918 30.96 31.09 -24.53
N LEU A 919 30.27 29.98 -24.23
CA LEU A 919 29.12 29.95 -23.34
C LEU A 919 29.46 30.27 -21.87
N SER A 920 30.69 30.04 -21.41
CA SER A 920 31.11 30.38 -20.04
C SER A 920 31.15 31.90 -19.84
N SER A 921 31.79 32.63 -20.74
CA SER A 921 31.75 34.10 -20.76
C SER A 921 30.33 34.64 -20.97
N TYR A 922 29.55 34.07 -21.90
CA TYR A 922 28.19 34.53 -22.17
C TYR A 922 27.25 34.36 -20.96
N PHE A 923 27.30 33.22 -20.27
CA PHE A 923 26.51 32.99 -19.06
C PHE A 923 26.97 33.87 -17.88
N SER A 924 28.28 34.11 -17.74
CA SER A 924 28.86 34.91 -16.65
C SER A 924 28.61 36.42 -16.78
N ASN A 925 28.60 36.96 -18.00
CA ASN A 925 28.39 38.39 -18.24
C ASN A 925 26.94 38.85 -18.00
N ALA A 926 25.97 37.92 -17.94
CA ALA A 926 24.57 38.21 -17.61
C ALA A 926 24.38 38.37 -16.09
N LYS A 927 24.85 39.51 -15.56
CA LYS A 927 24.93 39.86 -14.12
C LYS A 927 23.73 39.40 -13.27
N SER A 928 24.02 39.04 -12.02
CA SER A 928 23.01 38.63 -11.04
C SER A 928 22.42 39.81 -10.27
N PRO A 929 21.19 39.70 -9.70
CA PRO A 929 20.61 40.72 -8.82
C PRO A 929 21.19 40.79 -7.39
N LEU A 930 22.39 40.23 -7.15
CA LEU A 930 22.95 40.02 -5.80
C LEU A 930 24.19 40.88 -5.47
N GLU A 931 24.50 41.89 -6.28
CA GLU A 931 25.57 42.88 -6.03
C GLU A 931 25.03 44.30 -5.71
N SER A 932 23.81 44.41 -5.15
CA SER A 932 23.17 45.71 -4.87
C SER A 932 22.37 45.77 -3.57
N LEU A 933 22.90 45.18 -2.50
CA LEU A 933 22.50 45.36 -1.10
C LEU A 933 23.75 45.32 -0.20
#